data_AF-A0A4Z1IYT8-F1
#
_entry.id   AF-A0A4Z1IYT8-F1
#
_cell.length_a   1.000
_cell.length_b   1.000
_cell.length_c   1.000
_cell.angle_alpha   90.00
_cell.angle_beta   90.00
_cell.angle_gamma   90.00
#
_symmetry.space_group_name_H-M   'P 1'
#
loop_
_entity.id
_entity.type
_entity.pdbx_description
1 polymer ?
#
loop_
_entity_poly.entity_id
_entity_poly.type
_entity_poly.pdbx_seq_one_letter_code
_entity_poly.pdbx_strand_id
1 'polypeptide(L)'
;MEEHSKRLTGNFEVGLARSILIVCGSVEMNGYTFCSGVSKLESLLKHYADLQSLIRPTIHLIRGSIFRPKYKSSSLGDLSLGELVDMYHNHKATVRHDKVYALLGMCSDHLSSTGLLPDYTIPWETLFRRLVNFILHQKTWDDREAAVIKSSGYVLRHVSSVRNNINRYPGQYIEVKLNNRPISFQYYKNYGSNWTLQASAESIRKNDIICLLEGASSPTVIRAFEDHFGIVIIAVNLRQQRHKHSSFQLSMSLKPDTLHEFLLVWQWGLIPGQHSSLLQLPQMEINSVVPDYLKTNAIRVMRSFEVALILKDTGELLMVEAKLEKDIEKCEESFGIDDIHILPLKEVLASVYWSSNRLKMAETLLLEVIGARQDLQGKCHQGTLNSKMELAKAYIDEEVFSRPSRAENLRGIRSELLEAIKSNSRIEERAMVQAAEYLDERMFKVLLGLERGRASVTQDLLKAISNPIRGDEKMLILLEERGMDSEITEDMVQFIAKNCGHSAMKSLMQKRSADAKVTSELLKTIAEGREAIEKMELLLDGKGADICVGANMAITEEAVIEAAGNIYLGEKIIRNLLTRQGASIVITEEIMNTVVANTHQGDTSIRELFAQQKANIVITEEVVIATIEDIFHGPRFIEVLLEKRGTYITITPGAMKAVSKSQEDLTSFLDESEPQNAVMMQLLENRGADMDVTEETVRIITNEMNFPKECLALLVKKQGEKLRVTEGMVRMVEEKFPEEIALLETMEDNIQRYSSSSTGSAG
;
A
#
# COMPACT_ATOMS: atom_id res chain seq x y z
N MET A 1 -24.13 -36.21 -63.57
CA MET A 1 -22.72 -36.12 -63.13
C MET A 1 -22.00 -34.87 -63.68
N GLU A 2 -22.71 -33.80 -64.05
CA GLU A 2 -22.10 -32.62 -64.70
C GLU A 2 -22.47 -31.28 -64.01
N GLU A 3 -23.09 -31.34 -62.82
CA GLU A 3 -23.55 -30.15 -62.09
C GLU A 3 -22.83 -29.93 -60.74
N HIS A 4 -21.90 -30.83 -60.38
CA HIS A 4 -21.21 -30.82 -59.08
C HIS A 4 -19.75 -30.31 -59.11
N SER A 5 -19.31 -29.71 -60.22
CA SER A 5 -17.93 -29.21 -60.42
C SER A 5 -17.80 -27.67 -60.47
N LYS A 6 -18.88 -26.89 -60.35
CA LYS A 6 -18.90 -25.48 -60.84
C LYS A 6 -18.59 -24.36 -59.83
N ARG A 7 -18.45 -24.60 -58.53
CA ARG A 7 -18.43 -23.48 -57.55
C ARG A 7 -17.05 -22.89 -57.20
N LEU A 8 -15.93 -23.61 -57.37
CA LEU A 8 -14.59 -23.09 -57.10
C LEU A 8 -13.75 -22.88 -58.37
N THR A 9 -13.92 -23.72 -59.38
CA THR A 9 -13.47 -23.46 -60.77
C THR A 9 -14.05 -22.14 -61.29
N GLY A 10 -15.32 -21.85 -60.96
CA GLY A 10 -15.95 -20.56 -61.25
C GLY A 10 -15.25 -19.36 -60.58
N ASN A 11 -14.69 -19.49 -59.37
CA ASN A 11 -13.98 -18.38 -58.71
C ASN A 11 -12.64 -18.08 -59.37
N PHE A 12 -11.91 -19.10 -59.83
CA PHE A 12 -10.69 -18.92 -60.62
C PHE A 12 -10.99 -18.28 -61.99
N GLU A 13 -12.03 -18.76 -62.67
CA GLU A 13 -12.49 -18.19 -63.94
C GLU A 13 -12.94 -16.72 -63.77
N VAL A 14 -13.70 -16.41 -62.72
CA VAL A 14 -14.15 -15.05 -62.35
C VAL A 14 -12.97 -14.17 -61.90
N GLY A 15 -12.02 -14.73 -61.16
CA GLY A 15 -10.81 -14.06 -60.70
C GLY A 15 -9.84 -13.68 -61.82
N LEU A 16 -9.84 -14.42 -62.93
CA LEU A 16 -9.06 -14.14 -64.14
C LEU A 16 -9.87 -13.43 -65.23
N ALA A 17 -11.20 -13.44 -65.15
CA ALA A 17 -12.08 -12.87 -66.17
C ALA A 17 -11.81 -11.37 -66.39
N ARG A 18 -11.42 -11.01 -67.62
CA ARG A 18 -11.16 -9.59 -67.98
C ARG A 18 -12.44 -8.75 -68.09
N SER A 19 -13.58 -9.42 -68.17
CA SER A 19 -14.91 -8.81 -68.18
C SER A 19 -15.90 -9.82 -67.62
N ILE A 20 -16.80 -9.37 -66.76
CA ILE A 20 -17.86 -10.19 -66.20
C ILE A 20 -19.19 -9.53 -66.55
N LEU A 21 -20.03 -10.29 -67.24
CA LEU A 21 -21.39 -9.93 -67.55
C LEU A 21 -22.32 -10.78 -66.68
N ILE A 22 -23.29 -10.13 -66.05
CA ILE A 22 -24.28 -10.78 -65.20
C ILE A 22 -25.64 -10.57 -65.84
N VAL A 23 -26.32 -11.67 -66.12
CA VAL A 23 -27.66 -11.69 -66.71
C VAL A 23 -28.66 -11.98 -65.60
N CYS A 24 -29.58 -11.05 -65.37
CA CYS A 24 -30.66 -11.17 -64.40
C CYS A 24 -32.01 -11.01 -65.13
N GLY A 25 -32.65 -12.14 -65.44
CA GLY A 25 -33.83 -12.15 -66.32
C GLY A 25 -33.48 -11.67 -67.73
N SER A 26 -34.15 -10.63 -68.21
CA SER A 26 -33.88 -10.01 -69.52
C SER A 26 -32.86 -8.87 -69.47
N VAL A 27 -32.28 -8.57 -68.28
CA VAL A 27 -31.35 -7.46 -68.09
C VAL A 27 -29.92 -7.98 -68.01
N GLU A 28 -29.07 -7.49 -68.91
CA GLU A 28 -27.63 -7.69 -68.85
C GLU A 28 -26.96 -6.49 -68.19
N MET A 29 -26.06 -6.75 -67.24
CA MET A 29 -25.27 -5.70 -66.59
C MET A 29 -23.84 -6.16 -66.36
N ASN A 30 -22.90 -5.21 -66.37
CA ASN A 30 -21.52 -5.52 -66.03
C ASN A 30 -21.36 -5.79 -64.52
N GLY A 31 -20.30 -6.53 -64.17
CA GLY A 31 -20.01 -6.90 -62.78
C GLY A 31 -19.92 -5.72 -61.81
N TYR A 32 -19.41 -4.56 -62.24
CA TYR A 32 -19.31 -3.36 -61.40
C TYR A 32 -20.70 -2.79 -61.05
N THR A 33 -21.60 -2.70 -62.02
CA THR A 33 -22.98 -2.24 -61.84
C THR A 33 -23.75 -3.19 -60.93
N PHE A 34 -23.61 -4.50 -61.16
CA PHE A 34 -24.20 -5.54 -60.29
C PHE A 34 -23.71 -5.40 -58.85
N CYS A 35 -22.39 -5.38 -58.62
CA CYS A 35 -21.82 -5.24 -57.28
C CYS A 35 -22.24 -3.94 -56.60
N SER A 36 -22.35 -2.83 -57.36
CA SER A 36 -22.84 -1.56 -56.83
C SER A 36 -24.32 -1.60 -56.41
N GLY A 37 -25.13 -2.41 -57.09
CA GLY A 37 -26.51 -2.71 -56.68
C GLY A 37 -26.56 -3.57 -55.42
N VAL A 38 -25.77 -4.65 -55.35
CA VAL A 38 -25.70 -5.53 -54.17
C VAL A 38 -25.27 -4.75 -52.92
N SER A 39 -24.31 -3.82 -53.04
CA SER A 39 -23.91 -2.93 -51.95
C SER A 39 -25.07 -2.11 -51.37
N LYS A 40 -26.10 -1.78 -52.16
CA LYS A 40 -27.28 -1.02 -51.70
C LYS A 40 -28.33 -1.90 -51.01
N LEU A 41 -28.25 -3.22 -51.17
CA LEU A 41 -29.15 -4.20 -50.53
C LEU A 41 -28.62 -4.66 -49.16
N GLU A 42 -27.56 -4.02 -48.64
CA GLU A 42 -26.88 -4.39 -47.40
C GLU A 42 -27.82 -4.46 -46.18
N SER A 43 -28.81 -3.58 -46.09
CA SER A 43 -29.80 -3.59 -45.00
C SER A 43 -30.62 -4.89 -44.95
N LEU A 44 -30.93 -5.47 -46.11
CA LEU A 44 -31.68 -6.74 -46.22
C LEU A 44 -30.81 -7.95 -45.87
N LEU A 45 -29.50 -7.84 -46.13
CA LEU A 45 -28.52 -8.89 -45.83
C LEU A 45 -28.03 -8.84 -44.38
N LYS A 46 -28.41 -7.84 -43.58
CA LYS A 46 -27.92 -7.61 -42.22
C LYS A 46 -28.16 -8.79 -41.27
N HIS A 47 -29.22 -9.56 -41.49
CA HIS A 47 -29.59 -10.73 -40.68
C HIS A 47 -28.96 -12.04 -41.15
N TYR A 48 -28.22 -12.04 -42.27
CA TYR A 48 -27.63 -13.24 -42.87
C TYR A 48 -26.09 -13.15 -42.85
N ALA A 49 -25.49 -13.26 -41.67
CA ALA A 49 -24.04 -13.11 -41.47
C ALA A 49 -23.22 -14.11 -42.32
N ASP A 50 -23.66 -15.37 -42.39
CA ASP A 50 -23.01 -16.44 -43.17
C ASP A 50 -23.05 -16.16 -44.68
N LEU A 51 -24.11 -15.49 -45.13
CA LEU A 51 -24.23 -15.10 -46.53
C LEU A 51 -23.35 -13.88 -46.83
N GLN A 52 -23.19 -12.96 -45.89
CA GLN A 52 -22.29 -11.82 -46.06
C GLN A 52 -20.82 -12.24 -46.16
N SER A 53 -20.40 -13.24 -45.39
CA SER A 53 -19.02 -13.73 -45.43
C SER A 53 -18.68 -14.46 -46.73
N LEU A 54 -19.67 -15.04 -47.41
CA LEU A 54 -19.51 -15.59 -48.77
C LEU A 54 -19.56 -14.49 -49.84
N ILE A 55 -20.48 -13.53 -49.72
CA ILE A 55 -20.70 -12.49 -50.75
C ILE A 55 -19.52 -11.52 -50.85
N ARG A 56 -18.92 -11.10 -49.72
CA ARG A 56 -17.88 -10.04 -49.72
C ARG A 56 -16.62 -10.42 -50.51
N PRO A 57 -16.01 -11.61 -50.30
CA PRO A 57 -14.90 -12.08 -51.14
C PRO A 57 -15.29 -12.20 -52.62
N THR A 58 -16.50 -12.62 -52.96
CA THR A 58 -16.93 -12.72 -54.37
C THR A 58 -17.13 -11.34 -55.01
N ILE A 59 -17.68 -10.36 -54.29
CA ILE A 59 -17.78 -8.96 -54.76
C ILE A 59 -16.39 -8.40 -55.11
N HIS A 60 -15.35 -8.77 -54.35
CA HIS A 60 -13.98 -8.37 -54.65
C HIS A 60 -13.54 -8.79 -56.06
N LEU A 61 -13.76 -10.05 -56.43
CA LEU A 61 -13.39 -10.57 -57.75
C LEU A 61 -14.23 -9.95 -58.87
N ILE A 62 -15.55 -9.81 -58.66
CA ILE A 62 -16.48 -9.35 -59.70
C ILE A 62 -16.30 -7.85 -59.97
N ARG A 63 -16.21 -7.03 -58.92
CA ARG A 63 -16.20 -5.57 -59.05
C ARG A 63 -14.94 -5.05 -59.74
N GLY A 64 -13.80 -5.72 -59.53
CA GLY A 64 -12.49 -5.35 -60.07
C GLY A 64 -12.27 -5.74 -61.54
N SER A 65 -13.13 -6.59 -62.12
CA SER A 65 -12.87 -7.18 -63.44
C SER A 65 -12.73 -6.13 -64.55
N ILE A 66 -13.54 -5.07 -64.51
CA ILE A 66 -13.55 -4.01 -65.54
C ILE A 66 -12.27 -3.15 -65.55
N PHE A 67 -11.48 -3.19 -64.48
CA PHE A 67 -10.24 -2.41 -64.33
C PHE A 67 -8.98 -3.22 -64.69
N ARG A 68 -9.14 -4.48 -65.09
CA ARG A 68 -8.01 -5.36 -65.46
C ARG A 68 -7.42 -4.92 -66.83
N PRO A 69 -6.09 -4.73 -66.96
CA PRO A 69 -5.47 -4.28 -68.21
C PRO A 69 -5.72 -5.23 -69.38
N LYS A 70 -6.11 -4.70 -70.55
CA LYS A 70 -6.39 -5.51 -71.76
C LYS A 70 -5.14 -6.09 -72.44
N TYR A 71 -3.96 -5.49 -72.24
CA TYR A 71 -2.75 -5.73 -73.05
C TYR A 71 -1.46 -6.00 -72.27
N LYS A 72 -1.50 -6.18 -70.93
CA LYS A 72 -0.34 -6.58 -70.12
C LYS A 72 -0.65 -7.85 -69.34
N SER A 73 0.29 -8.80 -69.36
CA SER A 73 0.41 -9.85 -68.34
C SER A 73 1.04 -9.23 -67.09
N SER A 74 0.33 -8.30 -66.44
CA SER A 74 0.72 -7.87 -65.10
C SER A 74 0.51 -9.01 -64.11
N SER A 75 1.37 -9.11 -63.09
CA SER A 75 1.26 -10.05 -61.97
C SER A 75 -0.19 -10.08 -61.45
N LEU A 76 -0.71 -11.29 -61.29
CA LEU A 76 -2.14 -11.62 -61.30
C LEU A 76 -2.92 -11.30 -60.01
N GLY A 77 -2.31 -10.60 -59.05
CA GLY A 77 -2.99 -10.04 -57.88
C GLY A 77 -2.03 -9.24 -57.02
N ASP A 78 -2.54 -8.23 -56.32
CA ASP A 78 -1.82 -7.52 -55.24
C ASP A 78 -1.93 -8.28 -53.90
N LEU A 79 -2.54 -9.48 -53.89
CA LEU A 79 -2.86 -10.25 -52.70
C LEU A 79 -1.92 -11.45 -52.54
N SER A 80 -1.41 -11.63 -51.33
CA SER A 80 -0.69 -12.83 -50.93
C SER A 80 -1.59 -14.07 -50.90
N LEU A 81 -0.99 -15.25 -50.92
CA LEU A 81 -1.69 -16.52 -50.75
C LEU A 81 -2.40 -16.57 -49.40
N GLY A 82 -1.81 -16.01 -48.34
CA GLY A 82 -2.43 -15.93 -47.02
C GLY A 82 -3.74 -15.12 -47.04
N GLU A 83 -3.75 -13.97 -47.71
CA GLU A 83 -4.96 -13.14 -47.88
C GLU A 83 -6.05 -13.86 -48.69
N LEU A 84 -5.67 -14.52 -49.79
CA LEU A 84 -6.62 -15.25 -50.64
C LEU A 84 -7.21 -16.46 -49.91
N VAL A 85 -6.38 -17.22 -49.21
CA VAL A 85 -6.86 -18.38 -48.45
C VAL A 85 -7.80 -17.91 -47.34
N ASP A 86 -7.47 -16.83 -46.63
CA ASP A 86 -8.37 -16.23 -45.64
C ASP A 86 -9.73 -15.85 -46.24
N MET A 87 -9.72 -15.27 -47.43
CA MET A 87 -10.93 -14.83 -48.13
C MET A 87 -11.83 -15.99 -48.59
N TYR A 88 -11.26 -17.13 -49.00
CA TYR A 88 -12.00 -18.15 -49.75
C TYR A 88 -12.05 -19.54 -49.11
N HIS A 89 -11.37 -19.79 -47.99
CA HIS A 89 -11.31 -21.14 -47.39
C HIS A 89 -12.67 -21.74 -46.98
N ASN A 90 -13.68 -20.90 -46.70
CA ASN A 90 -15.05 -21.33 -46.41
C ASN A 90 -15.88 -21.73 -47.66
N HIS A 91 -15.35 -21.55 -48.87
CA HIS A 91 -16.04 -21.93 -50.10
C HIS A 91 -15.97 -23.45 -50.34
N LYS A 92 -17.07 -24.01 -50.85
CA LYS A 92 -17.18 -25.45 -51.11
C LYS A 92 -16.35 -25.86 -52.34
N ALA A 93 -15.51 -26.86 -52.18
CA ALA A 93 -14.71 -27.49 -53.23
C ALA A 93 -15.14 -28.93 -53.46
N THR A 94 -15.07 -29.41 -54.71
CA THR A 94 -15.29 -30.82 -55.03
C THR A 94 -14.11 -31.67 -54.56
N VAL A 95 -12.88 -31.18 -54.77
CA VAL A 95 -11.63 -31.73 -54.22
C VAL A 95 -11.04 -30.71 -53.26
N ARG A 96 -10.61 -31.13 -52.05
CA ARG A 96 -10.11 -30.19 -51.02
C ARG A 96 -8.88 -29.41 -51.48
N HIS A 97 -7.99 -30.05 -52.23
CA HIS A 97 -6.81 -29.44 -52.84
C HIS A 97 -7.13 -28.21 -53.68
N ASP A 98 -8.32 -28.16 -54.31
CA ASP A 98 -8.76 -27.01 -55.12
C ASP A 98 -8.92 -25.73 -54.27
N LYS A 99 -9.19 -25.85 -52.96
CA LYS A 99 -9.26 -24.68 -52.05
C LYS A 99 -7.93 -23.93 -51.98
N VAL A 100 -6.82 -24.60 -52.28
CA VAL A 100 -5.47 -24.01 -52.29
C VAL A 100 -5.01 -23.78 -53.72
N TYR A 101 -5.07 -24.81 -54.57
CA TYR A 101 -4.52 -24.76 -55.92
C TYR A 101 -5.24 -23.77 -56.84
N ALA A 102 -6.55 -23.55 -56.65
CA ALA A 102 -7.25 -22.51 -57.40
C ALA A 102 -6.78 -21.09 -57.07
N LEU A 103 -6.17 -20.87 -55.90
CA LEU A 103 -5.73 -19.56 -55.44
C LEU A 103 -4.29 -19.23 -55.85
N LEU A 104 -3.45 -20.24 -56.12
CA LEU A 104 -2.03 -20.05 -56.47
C LEU A 104 -1.84 -19.23 -57.76
N GLY A 105 -2.76 -19.35 -58.72
CA GLY A 105 -2.71 -18.57 -59.96
C GLY A 105 -3.08 -17.09 -59.77
N MET A 106 -3.62 -16.71 -58.62
CA MET A 106 -4.05 -15.35 -58.28
C MET A 106 -3.15 -14.67 -57.25
N CYS A 107 -2.26 -15.41 -56.59
CA CYS A 107 -1.38 -14.84 -55.55
C CYS A 107 -0.18 -14.10 -56.15
N SER A 108 0.31 -13.09 -55.44
CA SER A 108 1.56 -12.38 -55.75
C SER A 108 2.82 -13.10 -55.27
N ASP A 109 2.69 -14.10 -54.40
CA ASP A 109 3.82 -14.73 -53.71
C ASP A 109 4.73 -15.54 -54.65
N HIS A 110 6.03 -15.57 -54.34
CA HIS A 110 7.00 -16.41 -55.04
C HIS A 110 6.96 -17.85 -54.51
N LEU A 111 6.27 -18.73 -55.22
CA LEU A 111 5.99 -20.10 -54.75
C LEU A 111 7.07 -21.15 -55.09
N SER A 112 8.12 -20.76 -55.83
CA SER A 112 9.06 -21.67 -56.51
C SER A 112 9.82 -22.66 -55.61
N SER A 113 9.92 -22.40 -54.30
CA SER A 113 10.64 -23.24 -53.32
C SER A 113 9.78 -23.79 -52.18
N THR A 114 8.45 -23.61 -52.24
CA THR A 114 7.54 -23.80 -51.10
C THR A 114 6.91 -25.20 -51.02
N GLY A 115 7.08 -26.02 -52.06
CA GLY A 115 6.43 -27.34 -52.15
C GLY A 115 4.90 -27.29 -52.25
N LEU A 116 4.33 -26.11 -52.58
CA LEU A 116 2.90 -25.86 -52.74
C LEU A 116 2.42 -25.96 -54.19
N LEU A 117 3.25 -26.42 -55.12
CA LEU A 117 2.83 -26.59 -56.51
C LEU A 117 1.69 -27.62 -56.65
N PRO A 118 0.82 -27.48 -57.66
CA PRO A 118 -0.29 -28.40 -57.89
C PRO A 118 0.18 -29.86 -58.04
N ASP A 119 -0.15 -30.69 -57.06
CA ASP A 119 0.10 -32.13 -57.04
C ASP A 119 -1.06 -32.80 -56.30
N TYR A 120 -1.95 -33.47 -57.02
CA TYR A 120 -3.10 -34.15 -56.42
C TYR A 120 -2.75 -35.51 -55.82
N THR A 121 -1.49 -35.97 -55.95
CA THR A 121 -1.05 -37.26 -55.41
C THR A 121 -0.68 -37.19 -53.93
N ILE A 122 -0.35 -36.00 -53.42
CA ILE A 122 -0.07 -35.81 -52.00
C ILE A 122 -1.37 -35.80 -51.17
N PRO A 123 -1.37 -36.40 -49.97
CA PRO A 123 -2.51 -36.30 -49.05
C PRO A 123 -2.83 -34.85 -48.69
N TRP A 124 -4.11 -34.56 -48.45
CA TRP A 124 -4.56 -33.23 -48.04
C TRP A 124 -3.81 -32.71 -46.81
N GLU A 125 -3.62 -33.54 -45.78
CA GLU A 125 -2.82 -33.20 -44.58
C GLU A 125 -1.44 -32.62 -44.93
N THR A 126 -0.75 -33.24 -45.88
CA THR A 126 0.61 -32.83 -46.27
C THR A 126 0.59 -31.49 -46.96
N LEU A 127 -0.37 -31.27 -47.88
CA LEU A 127 -0.56 -29.98 -48.54
C LEU A 127 -0.92 -28.89 -47.54
N PHE A 128 -1.86 -29.17 -46.63
CA PHE A 128 -2.35 -28.22 -45.64
C PHE A 128 -1.28 -27.83 -44.63
N ARG A 129 -0.46 -28.78 -44.17
CA ARG A 129 0.71 -28.52 -43.32
C ARG A 129 1.74 -27.63 -44.01
N ARG A 130 2.03 -27.89 -45.30
CA ARG A 130 2.92 -27.03 -46.10
C ARG A 130 2.37 -25.61 -46.21
N LEU A 131 1.06 -25.46 -46.39
CA LEU A 131 0.40 -24.16 -46.51
C LEU A 131 0.50 -23.35 -45.21
N VAL A 132 0.15 -23.95 -44.06
CA VAL A 132 0.21 -23.24 -42.78
C VAL A 132 1.66 -22.87 -42.42
N ASN A 133 2.61 -23.76 -42.70
CA ASN A 133 4.03 -23.44 -42.52
C ASN A 133 4.50 -22.32 -43.45
N PHE A 134 3.95 -22.22 -44.67
CA PHE A 134 4.27 -21.11 -45.57
C PHE A 134 3.71 -19.76 -45.07
N ILE A 135 2.47 -19.73 -44.55
CA ILE A 135 1.83 -18.48 -44.11
C ILE A 135 2.35 -18.01 -42.75
N LEU A 136 2.49 -18.94 -41.79
CA LEU A 136 2.79 -18.60 -40.39
C LEU A 136 4.18 -19.06 -39.94
N HIS A 137 4.90 -19.88 -40.71
CA HIS A 137 6.16 -20.53 -40.29
C HIS A 137 6.00 -21.40 -39.03
N GLN A 138 4.83 -22.03 -38.85
CA GLN A 138 4.49 -22.84 -37.67
C GLN A 138 4.13 -24.29 -38.02
N LYS A 139 4.25 -25.18 -37.02
CA LYS A 139 3.88 -26.61 -37.12
C LYS A 139 2.40 -26.81 -36.79
N THR A 140 1.74 -27.68 -37.56
CA THR A 140 0.32 -28.05 -37.36
C THR A 140 0.14 -29.50 -36.94
N TRP A 141 -1.04 -29.80 -36.40
CA TRP A 141 -1.47 -31.13 -35.96
C TRP A 141 -2.80 -31.51 -36.64
N ASP A 142 -2.88 -32.74 -37.18
CA ASP A 142 -4.06 -33.47 -37.71
C ASP A 142 -4.47 -33.31 -39.21
N ASP A 143 -5.13 -34.35 -39.77
CA ASP A 143 -5.64 -34.53 -41.15
C ASP A 143 -7.09 -34.01 -41.34
N ARG A 144 -7.55 -33.13 -40.44
CA ARG A 144 -8.86 -32.48 -40.54
C ARG A 144 -8.76 -31.18 -41.34
N GLU A 145 -9.89 -30.63 -41.80
CA GLU A 145 -9.97 -29.25 -42.30
C GLU A 145 -9.86 -28.24 -41.14
N ALA A 146 -8.92 -28.46 -40.22
CA ALA A 146 -8.62 -27.61 -39.09
C ALA A 146 -7.15 -27.75 -38.72
N ALA A 147 -6.49 -26.64 -38.42
CA ALA A 147 -5.11 -26.62 -37.93
C ALA A 147 -5.07 -26.20 -36.46
N VAL A 148 -4.43 -27.00 -35.61
CA VAL A 148 -4.00 -26.58 -34.28
C VAL A 148 -2.57 -26.06 -34.39
N ILE A 149 -2.31 -24.84 -33.92
CA ILE A 149 -1.02 -24.14 -34.06
C ILE A 149 -0.61 -23.66 -32.67
N LYS A 150 0.58 -24.08 -32.22
CA LYS A 150 1.23 -23.54 -31.01
C LYS A 150 2.31 -22.57 -31.44
N SER A 151 2.22 -21.31 -31.02
CA SER A 151 3.14 -20.25 -31.43
C SER A 151 3.31 -19.22 -30.33
N SER A 152 4.47 -18.57 -30.28
CA SER A 152 4.70 -17.43 -29.38
C SER A 152 4.43 -16.13 -30.13
N GLY A 153 4.01 -15.07 -29.42
CA GLY A 153 3.77 -13.80 -30.09
C GLY A 153 3.44 -12.63 -29.17
N TYR A 154 3.09 -11.51 -29.78
CA TYR A 154 2.77 -10.26 -29.10
C TYR A 154 1.34 -9.85 -29.39
N VAL A 155 0.61 -9.46 -28.34
CA VAL A 155 -0.70 -8.83 -28.48
C VAL A 155 -0.48 -7.38 -28.91
N LEU A 156 -0.95 -7.04 -30.12
CA LEU A 156 -0.86 -5.68 -30.63
C LEU A 156 -2.03 -4.86 -30.09
N ARG A 157 -3.27 -5.25 -30.39
CA ARG A 157 -4.49 -4.46 -30.12
C ARG A 157 -5.73 -5.36 -30.00
N HIS A 158 -6.88 -4.78 -29.68
CA HIS A 158 -8.18 -5.44 -29.83
C HIS A 158 -9.18 -4.54 -30.57
N VAL A 159 -10.18 -5.17 -31.18
CA VAL A 159 -11.22 -4.52 -31.97
C VAL A 159 -12.29 -3.91 -31.06
N SER A 160 -12.43 -2.59 -31.07
CA SER A 160 -13.42 -1.88 -30.25
C SER A 160 -14.78 -1.77 -30.92
N SER A 161 -14.79 -1.51 -32.23
CA SER A 161 -16.00 -1.42 -33.04
C SER A 161 -15.76 -1.93 -34.45
N VAL A 162 -16.80 -2.52 -35.05
CA VAL A 162 -16.78 -2.99 -36.43
C VAL A 162 -17.85 -2.25 -37.20
N ARG A 163 -17.47 -1.57 -38.27
CA ARG A 163 -18.37 -0.95 -39.23
C ARG A 163 -18.31 -1.76 -40.52
N ASN A 164 -19.41 -2.43 -40.83
CA ASN A 164 -19.60 -3.10 -42.10
C ASN A 164 -20.17 -2.07 -43.10
N ASN A 165 -19.48 -1.85 -44.21
CA ASN A 165 -19.97 -1.00 -45.28
C ASN A 165 -19.47 -1.59 -46.61
N ILE A 166 -20.36 -2.03 -47.49
CA ILE A 166 -19.99 -2.67 -48.78
C ILE A 166 -19.63 -1.58 -49.84
N ASN A 167 -19.07 -0.43 -49.43
CA ASN A 167 -18.82 0.70 -50.32
C ASN A 167 -17.35 0.83 -50.75
N ARG A 168 -17.15 1.19 -52.05
CA ARG A 168 -15.90 1.37 -52.84
C ARG A 168 -14.84 0.26 -52.77
N TYR A 169 -14.59 -0.36 -51.62
CA TYR A 169 -13.71 -1.52 -51.43
C TYR A 169 -14.41 -2.54 -50.51
N PRO A 170 -14.53 -3.82 -50.88
CA PRO A 170 -15.13 -4.86 -50.04
C PRO A 170 -14.17 -5.24 -48.91
N GLY A 171 -14.00 -4.33 -47.95
CA GLY A 171 -13.19 -4.52 -46.75
C GLY A 171 -14.01 -4.30 -45.48
N GLN A 172 -13.53 -4.81 -44.36
CA GLN A 172 -14.14 -4.54 -43.05
C GLN A 172 -13.47 -3.33 -42.42
N TYR A 173 -14.26 -2.34 -42.01
CA TYR A 173 -13.75 -1.18 -41.27
C TYR A 173 -13.78 -1.52 -39.79
N ILE A 174 -12.63 -1.49 -39.15
CA ILE A 174 -12.49 -1.74 -37.73
C ILE A 174 -11.90 -0.52 -37.05
N GLU A 175 -12.40 -0.26 -35.85
CA GLU A 175 -11.74 0.61 -34.91
C GLU A 175 -10.99 -0.26 -33.90
N VAL A 176 -9.74 0.11 -33.63
CA VAL A 176 -8.87 -0.61 -32.71
C VAL A 176 -8.53 0.28 -31.53
N LYS A 177 -8.73 -0.26 -30.32
CA LYS A 177 -8.38 0.45 -29.09
C LYS A 177 -6.87 0.33 -28.83
N LEU A 178 -6.30 1.37 -28.24
CA LEU A 178 -4.88 1.41 -27.89
C LEU A 178 -4.71 0.76 -26.51
N ASN A 179 -3.75 -0.14 -26.39
CA ASN A 179 -3.19 -0.57 -25.10
C ASN A 179 -1.89 0.23 -24.86
N ASN A 180 -1.56 0.48 -23.59
CA ASN A 180 -0.43 1.35 -23.17
C ASN A 180 0.97 0.74 -23.43
N ARG A 181 1.12 -0.11 -24.46
CA ARG A 181 2.37 -0.84 -24.75
C ARG A 181 3.21 -0.14 -25.84
N PRO A 182 4.55 -0.11 -25.72
CA PRO A 182 5.45 0.50 -26.70
C PRO A 182 5.26 0.02 -28.15
N ILE A 183 5.12 -1.29 -28.37
CA ILE A 183 4.92 -1.86 -29.72
C ILE A 183 3.61 -1.35 -30.33
N SER A 184 2.56 -1.32 -29.53
CA SER A 184 1.24 -0.84 -29.95
C SER A 184 1.22 0.65 -30.26
N PHE A 185 2.03 1.43 -29.54
CA PHE A 185 2.22 2.85 -29.82
C PHE A 185 2.89 3.10 -31.17
N GLN A 186 3.87 2.27 -31.56
CA GLN A 186 4.50 2.36 -32.89
C GLN A 186 3.50 2.07 -34.01
N TYR A 187 2.69 1.01 -33.87
CA TYR A 187 1.63 0.69 -34.82
C TYR A 187 0.58 1.80 -34.90
N TYR A 188 0.19 2.40 -33.76
CA TYR A 188 -0.73 3.53 -33.76
C TYR A 188 -0.17 4.76 -34.46
N LYS A 189 1.09 5.11 -34.21
CA LYS A 189 1.74 6.26 -34.86
C LYS A 189 1.74 6.12 -36.39
N ASN A 190 1.87 4.90 -36.89
CA ASN A 190 1.98 4.63 -38.33
C ASN A 190 0.62 4.41 -39.02
N TYR A 191 -0.34 3.77 -38.35
CA TYR A 191 -1.59 3.30 -38.97
C TYR A 191 -2.87 3.89 -38.34
N GLY A 192 -2.78 4.66 -37.25
CA GLY A 192 -3.93 5.23 -36.56
C GLY A 192 -4.80 4.18 -35.85
N SER A 193 -6.02 4.57 -35.46
CA SER A 193 -7.01 3.70 -34.79
C SER A 193 -8.07 3.11 -35.73
N ASN A 194 -8.16 3.60 -36.97
CA ASN A 194 -9.17 3.19 -37.94
C ASN A 194 -8.52 2.41 -39.07
N TRP A 195 -8.76 1.10 -39.10
CA TRP A 195 -8.15 0.20 -40.08
C TRP A 195 -9.21 -0.32 -41.04
N THR A 196 -8.82 -0.43 -42.31
CA THR A 196 -9.62 -1.10 -43.34
C THR A 196 -8.92 -2.40 -43.68
N LEU A 197 -9.54 -3.52 -43.32
CA LEU A 197 -9.01 -4.86 -43.59
C LEU A 197 -9.64 -5.45 -44.85
N GLN A 198 -9.00 -6.45 -45.44
CA GLN A 198 -9.57 -7.22 -46.55
C GLN A 198 -10.90 -7.90 -46.14
N ALA A 199 -11.70 -8.31 -47.12
CA ALA A 199 -12.80 -9.24 -46.85
C ALA A 199 -12.24 -10.52 -46.22
N SER A 200 -12.97 -11.11 -45.29
CA SER A 200 -12.60 -12.40 -44.69
C SER A 200 -13.79 -13.35 -44.76
N ALA A 201 -13.47 -14.64 -44.82
CA ALA A 201 -14.44 -15.73 -44.73
C ALA A 201 -15.11 -15.81 -43.34
N GLU A 202 -14.46 -15.29 -42.30
CA GLU A 202 -15.03 -15.15 -40.96
C GLU A 202 -15.26 -13.67 -40.64
N SER A 203 -16.39 -13.33 -40.02
CA SER A 203 -16.64 -11.93 -39.66
C SER A 203 -15.91 -11.57 -38.37
N ILE A 204 -15.13 -10.49 -38.44
CA ILE A 204 -14.59 -9.81 -37.26
C ILE A 204 -15.73 -9.33 -36.36
N ARG A 205 -15.54 -9.45 -35.05
CA ARG A 205 -16.44 -9.02 -33.98
C ARG A 205 -15.73 -8.05 -33.05
N LYS A 206 -16.52 -7.32 -32.25
CA LYS A 206 -16.00 -6.58 -31.11
C LYS A 206 -15.28 -7.55 -30.16
N ASN A 207 -14.16 -7.11 -29.59
CA ASN A 207 -13.24 -7.85 -28.72
C ASN A 207 -12.37 -8.92 -29.39
N ASP A 208 -12.42 -9.07 -30.73
CA ASP A 208 -11.41 -9.86 -31.42
C ASP A 208 -10.01 -9.20 -31.23
N ILE A 209 -8.98 -10.02 -31.11
CA ILE A 209 -7.62 -9.63 -30.71
C ILE A 209 -6.73 -9.64 -31.95
N ILE A 210 -5.86 -8.65 -32.08
CA ILE A 210 -4.86 -8.56 -33.14
C ILE A 210 -3.50 -8.85 -32.52
N CYS A 211 -2.83 -9.89 -33.01
CA CYS A 211 -1.51 -10.29 -32.54
C CYS A 211 -0.51 -10.43 -33.68
N LEU A 212 0.78 -10.34 -33.36
CA LEU A 212 1.87 -10.68 -34.26
C LEU A 212 2.55 -11.94 -33.73
N LEU A 213 2.46 -13.02 -34.50
CA LEU A 213 3.10 -14.29 -34.17
C LEU A 213 4.58 -14.26 -34.56
N GLU A 214 5.40 -14.96 -33.80
CA GLU A 214 6.82 -15.09 -34.07
C GLU A 214 7.06 -15.79 -35.42
N GLY A 215 7.89 -15.17 -36.27
CA GLY A 215 8.16 -15.65 -37.63
C GLY A 215 7.10 -15.29 -38.67
N ALA A 216 5.94 -14.73 -38.26
CA ALA A 216 4.93 -14.26 -39.21
C ALA A 216 5.31 -12.88 -39.78
N SER A 217 5.08 -12.68 -41.09
CA SER A 217 5.33 -11.41 -41.78
C SER A 217 4.17 -10.41 -41.63
N SER A 218 2.98 -10.90 -41.26
CA SER A 218 1.74 -10.13 -41.17
C SER A 218 1.03 -10.42 -39.85
N PRO A 219 0.31 -9.44 -39.25
CA PRO A 219 -0.51 -9.70 -38.07
C PRO A 219 -1.63 -10.70 -38.34
N THR A 220 -2.13 -11.31 -37.27
CA THR A 220 -3.25 -12.27 -37.27
C THR A 220 -4.37 -11.71 -36.40
N VAL A 221 -5.64 -11.87 -36.82
CA VAL A 221 -6.80 -11.59 -35.97
C VAL A 221 -7.30 -12.90 -35.38
N ILE A 222 -7.42 -12.94 -34.06
CA ILE A 222 -7.83 -14.11 -33.29
C ILE A 222 -9.02 -13.79 -32.40
N ARG A 223 -9.83 -14.80 -32.10
CA ARG A 223 -10.95 -14.73 -31.17
C ARG A 223 -10.67 -15.60 -29.96
N ALA A 224 -10.85 -15.06 -28.76
CA ALA A 224 -10.70 -15.84 -27.53
C ALA A 224 -11.89 -16.79 -27.31
N PHE A 225 -11.59 -18.01 -26.90
CA PHE A 225 -12.52 -19.02 -26.40
C PHE A 225 -12.15 -19.38 -24.95
N GLU A 226 -12.84 -20.33 -24.31
CA GLU A 226 -12.57 -20.69 -22.91
C GLU A 226 -11.09 -21.01 -22.64
N ASP A 227 -10.45 -21.81 -23.49
CA ASP A 227 -9.09 -22.34 -23.27
C ASP A 227 -8.19 -22.31 -24.51
N HIS A 228 -8.54 -21.53 -25.53
CA HIS A 228 -7.76 -21.40 -26.75
C HIS A 228 -8.19 -20.16 -27.54
N PHE A 229 -7.57 -19.94 -28.69
CA PHE A 229 -7.94 -18.89 -29.63
C PHE A 229 -8.32 -19.47 -30.98
N GLY A 230 -9.38 -18.98 -31.60
CA GLY A 230 -9.70 -19.27 -33.00
C GLY A 230 -9.10 -18.22 -33.93
N ILE A 231 -8.50 -18.63 -35.03
CA ILE A 231 -8.04 -17.69 -36.06
C ILE A 231 -9.27 -17.19 -36.85
N VAL A 232 -9.48 -15.87 -36.83
CA VAL A 232 -10.51 -15.19 -37.62
C VAL A 232 -9.90 -14.73 -38.95
N ILE A 233 -8.73 -14.09 -38.89
CA ILE A 233 -7.97 -13.69 -40.08
C ILE A 233 -6.54 -14.18 -39.93
N ILE A 234 -6.09 -15.06 -40.84
CA ILE A 234 -4.75 -15.64 -40.74
C ILE A 234 -3.62 -14.63 -41.04
N ALA A 235 -3.84 -13.73 -42.01
CA ALA A 235 -2.87 -12.73 -42.43
C ALA A 235 -3.55 -11.39 -42.73
N VAL A 236 -3.20 -10.36 -41.96
CA VAL A 236 -3.75 -9.00 -42.07
C VAL A 236 -2.82 -8.12 -42.92
N ASN A 237 -3.36 -7.50 -43.97
CA ASN A 237 -2.61 -6.54 -44.77
C ASN A 237 -3.06 -5.10 -44.50
N LEU A 238 -2.21 -4.32 -43.81
CA LEU A 238 -2.49 -2.92 -43.51
C LEU A 238 -2.05 -2.02 -44.67
N ARG A 239 -2.98 -1.70 -45.56
CA ARG A 239 -2.75 -0.74 -46.65
C ARG A 239 -2.68 0.68 -46.08
N GLN A 240 -1.50 1.31 -46.13
CA GLN A 240 -1.28 2.67 -45.61
C GLN A 240 -2.23 3.69 -46.28
N GLN A 241 -2.87 4.54 -45.48
CA GLN A 241 -3.79 5.57 -46.00
C GLN A 241 -3.09 6.77 -46.65
N ARG A 242 -1.76 6.92 -46.56
CA ARG A 242 -1.06 8.06 -47.19
C ARG A 242 0.34 7.67 -47.68
N HIS A 243 0.58 7.99 -48.94
CA HIS A 243 1.86 8.03 -49.65
C HIS A 243 3.13 7.70 -48.83
N LYS A 244 3.61 6.45 -48.96
CA LYS A 244 5.03 6.10 -49.15
C LYS A 244 5.13 4.59 -49.42
N HIS A 245 5.60 4.23 -50.61
CA HIS A 245 6.00 2.86 -50.93
C HIS A 245 7.27 2.51 -50.14
N SER A 246 7.11 1.94 -48.95
CA SER A 246 8.19 1.25 -48.25
C SER A 246 7.59 0.13 -47.40
N SER A 247 7.92 -1.12 -47.73
CA SER A 247 7.62 -2.28 -46.89
C SER A 247 8.22 -2.06 -45.49
N PHE A 248 7.38 -2.06 -44.47
CA PHE A 248 7.84 -1.87 -43.09
C PHE A 248 8.54 -3.14 -42.60
N GLN A 249 9.85 -3.04 -42.30
CA GLN A 249 10.55 -4.01 -41.46
C GLN A 249 10.47 -3.52 -40.00
N LEU A 250 9.94 -4.35 -39.11
CA LEU A 250 10.02 -4.10 -37.66
C LEU A 250 11.50 -4.10 -37.27
N SER A 251 12.07 -2.93 -36.95
CA SER A 251 13.34 -2.88 -36.25
C SER A 251 13.07 -3.28 -34.78
N MET A 252 13.36 -4.53 -34.44
CA MET A 252 13.29 -5.11 -33.09
C MET A 252 14.36 -4.52 -32.14
N SER A 253 14.44 -3.20 -31.99
CA SER A 253 15.45 -2.54 -31.12
C SER A 253 14.92 -2.15 -29.73
N LEU A 254 13.64 -2.44 -29.43
CA LEU A 254 13.06 -2.27 -28.10
C LEU A 254 12.84 -3.66 -27.50
N LYS A 255 13.31 -3.87 -26.26
CA LYS A 255 13.00 -5.07 -25.46
C LYS A 255 11.48 -5.30 -25.53
N PRO A 256 11.01 -6.40 -26.13
CA PRO A 256 9.58 -6.59 -26.25
C PRO A 256 8.95 -6.83 -24.88
N ASP A 257 7.75 -6.31 -24.71
CA ASP A 257 6.82 -6.69 -23.63
C ASP A 257 6.58 -8.21 -23.65
N THR A 258 6.04 -8.72 -22.55
CA THR A 258 5.77 -10.15 -22.28
C THR A 258 5.36 -10.92 -23.53
N LEU A 259 6.20 -11.89 -23.91
CA LEU A 259 5.93 -12.85 -24.97
C LEU A 259 4.87 -13.83 -24.46
N HIS A 260 3.79 -14.02 -25.21
CA HIS A 260 2.71 -14.93 -24.85
C HIS A 260 2.75 -16.20 -25.67
N GLU A 261 2.35 -17.31 -25.08
CA GLU A 261 2.13 -18.57 -25.78
C GLU A 261 0.69 -18.66 -26.27
N PHE A 262 0.50 -18.83 -27.57
CA PHE A 262 -0.81 -18.97 -28.20
C PHE A 262 -1.06 -20.42 -28.61
N LEU A 263 -2.21 -20.96 -28.19
CA LEU A 263 -2.81 -22.13 -28.82
C LEU A 263 -3.93 -21.65 -29.76
N LEU A 264 -3.64 -21.65 -31.05
CA LEU A 264 -4.54 -21.21 -32.10
C LEU A 264 -5.20 -22.40 -32.79
N VAL A 265 -6.49 -22.27 -33.10
CA VAL A 265 -7.26 -23.20 -33.91
C VAL A 265 -7.76 -22.48 -35.14
N TRP A 266 -7.41 -22.99 -36.31
CA TRP A 266 -7.90 -22.45 -37.58
C TRP A 266 -8.73 -23.50 -38.29
N GLN A 267 -10.05 -23.35 -38.26
CA GLN A 267 -10.99 -24.33 -38.79
C GLN A 267 -11.57 -23.85 -40.12
N TRP A 268 -11.49 -24.69 -41.15
CA TRP A 268 -12.03 -24.44 -42.49
C TRP A 268 -13.41 -25.13 -42.64
N GLY A 269 -14.46 -24.56 -42.03
CA GLY A 269 -15.83 -25.09 -42.12
C GLY A 269 -16.87 -24.27 -41.35
N LEU A 270 -18.16 -24.41 -41.68
CA LEU A 270 -19.27 -23.69 -41.03
C LEU A 270 -19.37 -24.07 -39.55
N ILE A 271 -19.04 -23.12 -38.67
CA ILE A 271 -19.41 -23.18 -37.26
C ILE A 271 -20.84 -22.62 -37.16
N PRO A 272 -21.85 -23.42 -36.75
CA PRO A 272 -23.21 -22.92 -36.57
C PRO A 272 -23.22 -21.76 -35.58
N GLY A 273 -24.01 -20.73 -35.89
CA GLY A 273 -24.11 -19.47 -35.15
C GLY A 273 -24.03 -19.63 -33.64
N GLN A 274 -22.87 -19.31 -33.07
CA GLN A 274 -22.72 -19.12 -31.64
C GLN A 274 -23.25 -17.74 -31.28
N HIS A 275 -24.46 -17.72 -30.71
CA HIS A 275 -24.96 -16.58 -29.96
C HIS A 275 -24.12 -16.45 -28.69
N SER A 276 -23.09 -15.60 -28.72
CA SER A 276 -22.37 -15.17 -27.53
C SER A 276 -23.15 -14.03 -26.88
N SER A 277 -23.51 -14.17 -25.60
CA SER A 277 -23.94 -13.05 -24.77
C SER A 277 -22.76 -12.06 -24.63
N LEU A 278 -23.04 -10.76 -24.43
CA LEU A 278 -22.02 -9.70 -24.43
C LEU A 278 -20.90 -9.86 -23.37
N LEU A 279 -21.08 -10.75 -22.40
CA LEU A 279 -20.19 -10.96 -21.25
C LEU A 279 -19.59 -12.37 -21.18
N GLN A 280 -19.89 -13.27 -22.12
CA GLN A 280 -19.38 -14.66 -22.09
C GLN A 280 -18.63 -14.99 -23.37
N LEU A 281 -17.49 -15.68 -23.21
CA LEU A 281 -16.76 -16.22 -24.34
C LEU A 281 -17.58 -17.30 -25.06
N PRO A 282 -17.40 -17.43 -26.39
CA PRO A 282 -18.05 -18.50 -27.12
C PRO A 282 -17.59 -19.88 -26.62
N GLN A 283 -18.51 -20.83 -26.51
CA GLN A 283 -18.21 -22.18 -26.03
C GLN A 283 -17.91 -23.11 -27.22
N MET A 284 -16.67 -23.59 -27.30
CA MET A 284 -16.28 -24.66 -28.22
C MET A 284 -15.33 -25.63 -27.53
N GLU A 285 -15.69 -26.91 -27.47
CA GLU A 285 -14.81 -27.92 -26.88
C GLU A 285 -13.70 -28.30 -27.85
N ILE A 286 -12.49 -27.82 -27.54
CA ILE A 286 -11.29 -28.09 -28.32
C ILE A 286 -10.85 -29.58 -28.23
N ASN A 287 -11.36 -30.32 -27.25
CA ASN A 287 -11.04 -31.75 -27.02
C ASN A 287 -11.40 -32.67 -28.21
N SER A 288 -12.22 -32.20 -29.15
CA SER A 288 -12.53 -32.91 -30.40
C SER A 288 -11.49 -32.70 -31.51
N VAL A 289 -10.60 -31.71 -31.39
CA VAL A 289 -9.66 -31.25 -32.43
C VAL A 289 -8.20 -31.34 -31.97
N VAL A 290 -7.93 -31.46 -30.66
CA VAL A 290 -6.58 -31.44 -30.10
C VAL A 290 -6.08 -32.86 -29.77
N PRO A 291 -4.78 -33.16 -29.93
CA PRO A 291 -4.18 -34.42 -29.50
C PRO A 291 -4.49 -34.82 -28.04
N ASP A 292 -4.58 -36.13 -27.77
CA ASP A 292 -4.99 -36.68 -26.47
C ASP A 292 -4.16 -36.18 -25.28
N TYR A 293 -2.86 -35.95 -25.47
CA TYR A 293 -1.98 -35.46 -24.41
C TYR A 293 -2.31 -34.04 -23.95
N LEU A 294 -3.03 -33.23 -24.74
CA LEU A 294 -3.48 -31.87 -24.37
C LEU A 294 -4.92 -31.84 -23.83
N LYS A 295 -5.56 -33.00 -23.64
CA LYS A 295 -6.93 -33.10 -23.12
C LYS A 295 -6.99 -33.20 -21.60
N THR A 296 -5.85 -33.26 -20.91
CA THR A 296 -5.83 -33.35 -19.44
C THR A 296 -6.38 -32.07 -18.82
N ASN A 297 -7.07 -32.21 -17.68
CA ASN A 297 -7.63 -31.07 -16.98
C ASN A 297 -6.55 -30.05 -16.58
N ALA A 298 -5.36 -30.50 -16.16
CA ALA A 298 -4.25 -29.61 -15.79
C ALA A 298 -3.77 -28.75 -16.96
N ILE A 299 -3.65 -29.33 -18.17
CA ILE A 299 -3.29 -28.57 -19.38
C ILE A 299 -4.42 -27.61 -19.77
N ARG A 300 -5.68 -28.01 -19.59
CA ARG A 300 -6.82 -27.10 -19.79
C ARG A 300 -6.72 -25.86 -18.88
N VAL A 301 -6.36 -26.03 -17.61
CA VAL A 301 -6.14 -24.91 -16.68
C VAL A 301 -5.01 -24.00 -17.16
N MET A 302 -3.86 -24.58 -17.55
CA MET A 302 -2.73 -23.80 -18.07
C MET A 302 -3.10 -22.99 -19.32
N ARG A 303 -3.86 -23.57 -20.25
CA ARG A 303 -4.32 -22.83 -21.43
C ARG A 303 -5.31 -21.73 -21.06
N SER A 304 -6.21 -21.99 -20.10
CA SER A 304 -7.16 -20.99 -19.62
C SER A 304 -6.47 -19.80 -18.98
N PHE A 305 -5.37 -20.06 -18.27
CA PHE A 305 -4.48 -19.05 -17.70
C PHE A 305 -3.84 -18.17 -18.78
N GLU A 306 -3.27 -18.76 -19.85
CA GLU A 306 -2.72 -17.99 -20.98
C GLU A 306 -3.80 -17.12 -21.66
N VAL A 307 -5.02 -17.66 -21.84
CA VAL A 307 -6.15 -16.88 -22.36
C VAL A 307 -6.47 -15.69 -21.46
N ALA A 308 -6.51 -15.88 -20.13
CA ALA A 308 -6.79 -14.81 -19.19
C ALA A 308 -5.71 -13.72 -19.19
N LEU A 309 -4.42 -14.09 -19.30
CA LEU A 309 -3.31 -13.13 -19.41
C LEU A 309 -3.43 -12.25 -20.67
N ILE A 310 -3.67 -12.88 -21.82
CA ILE A 310 -3.84 -12.16 -23.09
C ILE A 310 -5.08 -11.27 -23.06
N LEU A 311 -6.19 -11.74 -22.47
CA LEU A 311 -7.41 -10.93 -22.34
C LEU A 311 -7.21 -9.77 -21.36
N LYS A 312 -6.48 -9.95 -20.27
CA LYS A 312 -6.11 -8.86 -19.35
C LYS A 312 -5.37 -7.74 -20.10
N ASP A 313 -4.50 -8.09 -21.04
CA ASP A 313 -3.78 -7.12 -21.88
C ASP A 313 -4.67 -6.32 -22.84
N THR A 314 -5.90 -6.79 -23.09
CA THR A 314 -6.89 -6.03 -23.86
C THR A 314 -7.50 -4.88 -23.04
N GLY A 315 -7.47 -4.96 -21.70
CA GLY A 315 -8.03 -3.95 -20.80
C GLY A 315 -9.53 -4.09 -20.52
N GLU A 316 -10.20 -5.13 -21.03
CA GLU A 316 -11.61 -5.44 -20.74
C GLU A 316 -11.73 -6.21 -19.41
N LEU A 317 -11.44 -5.55 -18.29
CA LEU A 317 -11.29 -6.16 -16.96
C LEU A 317 -12.52 -6.95 -16.50
N LEU A 318 -13.74 -6.47 -16.76
CA LEU A 318 -14.99 -7.13 -16.34
C LEU A 318 -15.18 -8.50 -17.02
N MET A 319 -14.81 -8.61 -18.29
CA MET A 319 -14.91 -9.88 -19.03
C MET A 319 -13.86 -10.88 -18.53
N VAL A 320 -12.66 -10.39 -18.21
CA VAL A 320 -11.56 -11.20 -17.67
C VAL A 320 -11.91 -11.73 -16.28
N GLU A 321 -12.46 -10.88 -15.41
CA GLU A 321 -12.94 -11.24 -14.08
C GLU A 321 -13.99 -12.35 -14.13
N ALA A 322 -15.09 -12.13 -14.86
CA ALA A 322 -16.18 -13.12 -14.95
C ALA A 322 -15.70 -14.47 -15.51
N LYS A 323 -14.69 -14.46 -16.40
CA LYS A 323 -14.05 -15.68 -16.88
C LYS A 323 -13.21 -16.35 -15.80
N LEU A 324 -12.35 -15.59 -15.13
CA LEU A 324 -11.46 -16.12 -14.09
C LEU A 324 -12.24 -16.73 -12.93
N GLU A 325 -13.31 -16.07 -12.47
CA GLU A 325 -14.17 -16.59 -11.40
C GLU A 325 -14.79 -17.94 -11.79
N LYS A 326 -15.35 -18.03 -13.00
CA LYS A 326 -15.90 -19.28 -13.55
C LYS A 326 -14.84 -20.38 -13.68
N ASP A 327 -13.65 -20.03 -14.16
CA ASP A 327 -12.57 -20.99 -14.35
C ASP A 327 -12.04 -21.50 -13.01
N ILE A 328 -11.90 -20.62 -12.02
CA ILE A 328 -11.48 -20.98 -10.66
C ILE A 328 -12.52 -21.92 -10.04
N GLU A 329 -13.80 -21.57 -10.03
CA GLU A 329 -14.89 -22.41 -9.50
C GLU A 329 -14.84 -23.82 -10.08
N LYS A 330 -14.75 -23.93 -11.42
CA LYS A 330 -14.66 -25.22 -12.11
C LYS A 330 -13.39 -26.01 -11.75
N CYS A 331 -12.26 -25.33 -11.56
CA CYS A 331 -11.02 -25.98 -11.17
C CYS A 331 -11.05 -26.43 -9.71
N GLU A 332 -11.64 -25.64 -8.81
CA GLU A 332 -11.80 -25.99 -7.40
C GLU A 332 -12.67 -27.23 -7.23
N GLU A 333 -13.74 -27.37 -8.01
CA GLU A 333 -14.54 -28.60 -8.07
C GLU A 333 -13.74 -29.84 -8.54
N SER A 334 -12.77 -29.62 -9.43
CA SER A 334 -12.02 -30.71 -10.09
C SER A 334 -10.77 -31.14 -9.33
N PHE A 335 -10.11 -30.22 -8.64
CA PHE A 335 -8.77 -30.41 -8.05
C PHE A 335 -8.70 -30.06 -6.56
N GLY A 336 -9.69 -29.38 -6.00
CA GLY A 336 -9.66 -28.80 -4.65
C GLY A 336 -9.11 -27.36 -4.63
N ILE A 337 -9.43 -26.61 -3.57
CA ILE A 337 -9.27 -25.15 -3.46
C ILE A 337 -7.80 -24.68 -3.54
N ASP A 338 -6.88 -25.51 -3.04
CA ASP A 338 -5.46 -25.19 -2.92
C ASP A 338 -4.58 -25.84 -4.00
N ASP A 339 -5.17 -26.39 -5.07
CA ASP A 339 -4.36 -27.04 -6.11
C ASP A 339 -3.38 -26.05 -6.78
N ILE A 340 -2.13 -26.50 -6.95
CA ILE A 340 -1.02 -25.73 -7.52
C ILE A 340 -1.34 -25.10 -8.88
N HIS A 341 -2.22 -25.72 -9.68
CA HIS A 341 -2.63 -25.25 -10.99
C HIS A 341 -3.64 -24.09 -10.94
N ILE A 342 -4.36 -23.93 -9.82
CA ILE A 342 -5.37 -22.86 -9.62
C ILE A 342 -4.71 -21.56 -9.17
N LEU A 343 -3.62 -21.66 -8.39
CA LEU A 343 -2.95 -20.51 -7.80
C LEU A 343 -2.53 -19.42 -8.81
N PRO A 344 -2.02 -19.74 -10.02
CA PRO A 344 -1.79 -18.73 -11.06
C PRO A 344 -3.06 -18.00 -11.54
N LEU A 345 -4.21 -18.67 -11.62
CA LEU A 345 -5.48 -18.02 -11.99
C LEU A 345 -5.93 -17.03 -10.91
N LYS A 346 -5.86 -17.43 -9.64
CA LYS A 346 -6.14 -16.55 -8.49
C LYS A 346 -5.21 -15.33 -8.47
N GLU A 347 -3.93 -15.50 -8.79
CA GLU A 347 -2.94 -14.42 -8.90
C GLU A 347 -3.30 -13.41 -10.03
N VAL A 348 -3.76 -13.89 -11.19
CA VAL A 348 -4.25 -13.01 -12.26
C VAL A 348 -5.53 -12.30 -11.83
N LEU A 349 -6.47 -12.97 -11.16
CA LEU A 349 -7.69 -12.36 -10.65
C LEU A 349 -7.39 -11.25 -9.64
N ALA A 350 -6.43 -11.46 -8.74
CA ALA A 350 -5.99 -10.42 -7.80
C ALA A 350 -5.45 -9.18 -8.53
N SER A 351 -4.67 -9.38 -9.60
CA SER A 351 -4.19 -8.27 -10.43
C SER A 351 -5.30 -7.53 -11.20
N VAL A 352 -6.41 -8.21 -11.52
CA VAL A 352 -7.61 -7.60 -12.10
C VAL A 352 -8.33 -6.77 -11.03
N TYR A 353 -8.52 -7.31 -9.82
CA TYR A 353 -9.07 -6.56 -8.69
C TYR A 353 -8.26 -5.31 -8.38
N TRP A 354 -6.93 -5.39 -8.44
CA TRP A 354 -6.04 -4.24 -8.32
C TRP A 354 -6.33 -3.17 -9.38
N SER A 355 -6.39 -3.58 -10.64
CA SER A 355 -6.65 -2.70 -11.78
C SER A 355 -8.06 -2.08 -11.73
N SER A 356 -9.00 -2.73 -11.04
CA SER A 356 -10.36 -2.23 -10.76
C SER A 356 -10.48 -1.44 -9.45
N ASN A 357 -9.36 -1.07 -8.81
CA ASN A 357 -9.33 -0.33 -7.54
C ASN A 357 -9.99 -1.05 -6.34
N ARG A 358 -10.06 -2.39 -6.36
CA ARG A 358 -10.55 -3.25 -5.27
C ARG A 358 -9.37 -3.83 -4.48
N LEU A 359 -8.59 -2.94 -3.87
CA LEU A 359 -7.29 -3.27 -3.27
C LEU A 359 -7.39 -4.36 -2.19
N LYS A 360 -8.39 -4.27 -1.29
CA LYS A 360 -8.60 -5.27 -0.22
C LYS A 360 -8.87 -6.69 -0.76
N MET A 361 -9.63 -6.80 -1.85
CA MET A 361 -9.91 -8.11 -2.46
C MET A 361 -8.65 -8.69 -3.11
N ALA A 362 -7.87 -7.85 -3.80
CA ALA A 362 -6.60 -8.25 -4.39
C ALA A 362 -5.59 -8.73 -3.32
N GLU A 363 -5.45 -7.98 -2.24
CA GLU A 363 -4.58 -8.31 -1.12
C GLU A 363 -4.97 -9.63 -0.47
N THR A 364 -6.25 -9.80 -0.13
CA THR A 364 -6.76 -11.03 0.51
C THR A 364 -6.45 -12.25 -0.34
N LEU A 365 -6.70 -12.16 -1.65
CA LEU A 365 -6.49 -13.25 -2.59
C LEU A 365 -4.98 -13.56 -2.78
N LEU A 366 -4.11 -12.54 -2.80
CA LEU A 366 -2.66 -12.75 -2.86
C LEU A 366 -2.11 -13.40 -1.59
N LEU A 367 -2.61 -13.02 -0.41
CA LEU A 367 -2.22 -13.64 0.86
C LEU A 367 -2.63 -15.11 0.92
N GLU A 368 -3.84 -15.46 0.44
CA GLU A 368 -4.30 -16.84 0.29
C GLU A 368 -3.37 -17.63 -0.64
N VAL A 369 -3.07 -17.09 -1.83
CA VAL A 369 -2.16 -17.72 -2.79
C VAL A 369 -0.76 -17.92 -2.21
N ILE A 370 -0.22 -16.93 -1.49
CA ILE A 370 1.09 -17.04 -0.84
C ILE A 370 1.08 -18.13 0.23
N GLY A 371 0.03 -18.21 1.06
CA GLY A 371 -0.13 -19.25 2.08
C GLY A 371 -0.15 -20.65 1.45
N ALA A 372 -1.03 -20.87 0.47
CA ALA A 372 -1.12 -22.15 -0.24
C ALA A 372 0.20 -22.54 -0.93
N ARG A 373 0.89 -21.61 -1.60
CA ARG A 373 2.21 -21.88 -2.21
C ARG A 373 3.28 -22.17 -1.16
N GLN A 374 3.24 -21.51 0.00
CA GLN A 374 4.17 -21.78 1.10
C GLN A 374 4.01 -23.20 1.63
N ASP A 375 2.77 -23.66 1.82
CA ASP A 375 2.50 -25.00 2.34
C ASP A 375 2.84 -26.11 1.33
N LEU A 376 2.58 -25.87 0.04
CA LEU A 376 2.79 -26.87 -1.02
C LEU A 376 4.21 -26.91 -1.58
N GLN A 377 4.86 -25.75 -1.75
CA GLN A 377 6.14 -25.63 -2.45
C GLN A 377 7.28 -25.11 -1.55
N GLY A 378 6.95 -24.56 -0.38
CA GLY A 378 7.91 -23.95 0.53
C GLY A 378 8.06 -22.43 0.34
N LYS A 379 8.62 -21.78 1.37
CA LYS A 379 8.76 -20.32 1.46
C LYS A 379 9.68 -19.68 0.42
N CYS A 380 10.66 -20.44 -0.07
CA CYS A 380 11.69 -20.00 -1.01
C CYS A 380 11.48 -20.47 -2.45
N HIS A 381 10.38 -21.17 -2.74
CA HIS A 381 10.07 -21.57 -4.10
C HIS A 381 9.81 -20.35 -4.99
N GLN A 382 10.25 -20.40 -6.26
CA GLN A 382 10.15 -19.26 -7.18
C GLN A 382 8.70 -18.79 -7.36
N GLY A 383 7.73 -19.71 -7.34
CA GLY A 383 6.31 -19.38 -7.38
C GLY A 383 5.87 -18.55 -6.17
N THR A 384 6.27 -18.96 -4.96
CA THR A 384 5.98 -18.21 -3.72
C THR A 384 6.61 -16.83 -3.73
N LEU A 385 7.87 -16.73 -4.18
CA LEU A 385 8.60 -15.45 -4.27
C LEU A 385 7.98 -14.51 -5.30
N ASN A 386 7.52 -15.05 -6.45
CA ASN A 386 6.81 -14.26 -7.46
C ASN A 386 5.50 -13.69 -6.90
N SER A 387 4.72 -14.48 -6.16
CA SER A 387 3.47 -13.99 -5.55
C SER A 387 3.72 -12.97 -4.43
N LYS A 388 4.77 -13.16 -3.61
CA LYS A 388 5.24 -12.13 -2.66
C LYS A 388 5.66 -10.84 -3.37
N MET A 389 6.33 -10.95 -4.51
CA MET A 389 6.73 -9.79 -5.32
C MET A 389 5.50 -9.06 -5.89
N GLU A 390 4.48 -9.77 -6.37
CA GLU A 390 3.23 -9.13 -6.83
C GLU A 390 2.49 -8.42 -5.68
N LEU A 391 2.45 -9.03 -4.48
CA LEU A 391 1.93 -8.35 -3.29
C LEU A 391 2.74 -7.11 -2.91
N ALA A 392 4.06 -7.18 -2.96
CA ALA A 392 4.92 -6.03 -2.70
C ALA A 392 4.75 -4.91 -3.72
N LYS A 393 4.56 -5.23 -5.01
CA LYS A 393 4.22 -4.24 -6.04
C LYS A 393 2.93 -3.51 -5.68
N ALA A 394 1.90 -4.24 -5.26
CA ALA A 394 0.62 -3.69 -4.85
C ALA A 394 0.80 -2.70 -3.68
N TYR A 395 1.51 -3.08 -2.61
CA TYR A 395 1.74 -2.16 -1.49
C TYR A 395 2.52 -0.90 -1.86
N ILE A 396 3.55 -1.01 -2.71
CA ILE A 396 4.29 0.18 -3.17
C ILE A 396 3.38 1.08 -4.02
N ASP A 397 2.56 0.50 -4.90
CA ASP A 397 1.63 1.25 -5.74
C ASP A 397 0.54 1.96 -4.91
N GLU A 398 0.05 1.32 -3.85
CA GLU A 398 -0.90 1.91 -2.89
C GLU A 398 -0.33 3.14 -2.19
N GLU A 399 0.92 3.04 -1.70
CA GLU A 399 1.58 4.14 -0.99
C GLU A 399 1.87 5.30 -1.95
N VAL A 400 2.32 5.02 -3.18
CA VAL A 400 2.54 6.05 -4.21
C VAL A 400 1.24 6.75 -4.59
N PHE A 401 0.14 6.00 -4.71
CA PHE A 401 -1.17 6.57 -5.02
C PHE A 401 -1.72 7.42 -3.86
N SER A 402 -1.55 6.95 -2.62
CA SER A 402 -2.02 7.64 -1.42
C SER A 402 -1.20 8.89 -1.10
N ARG A 403 0.11 8.86 -1.36
CA ARG A 403 1.05 9.95 -1.06
C ARG A 403 2.02 10.17 -2.23
N PRO A 404 1.60 10.91 -3.27
CA PRO A 404 2.41 11.14 -4.46
C PRO A 404 3.77 11.82 -4.18
N SER A 405 3.88 12.60 -3.10
CA SER A 405 5.14 13.23 -2.69
C SER A 405 6.25 12.22 -2.34
N ARG A 406 5.89 10.98 -1.99
CA ARG A 406 6.85 9.90 -1.68
C ARG A 406 7.28 9.10 -2.92
N ALA A 407 6.67 9.36 -4.08
CA ALA A 407 6.92 8.59 -5.29
C ALA A 407 8.37 8.67 -5.77
N GLU A 408 9.02 9.82 -5.60
CA GLU A 408 10.42 10.00 -6.01
C GLU A 408 11.38 9.21 -5.11
N ASN A 409 11.15 9.22 -3.79
CA ASN A 409 11.92 8.43 -2.83
C ASN A 409 11.77 6.93 -3.09
N LEU A 410 10.54 6.46 -3.35
CA LEU A 410 10.25 5.05 -3.62
C LEU A 410 10.73 4.60 -5.01
N ARG A 411 10.83 5.50 -5.99
CA ARG A 411 11.27 5.15 -7.36
C ARG A 411 12.68 4.55 -7.37
N GLY A 412 13.59 5.09 -6.56
CA GLY A 412 14.98 4.63 -6.49
C GLY A 412 15.15 3.24 -5.90
N ILE A 413 14.32 2.87 -4.92
CA ILE A 413 14.41 1.58 -4.21
C ILE A 413 13.42 0.53 -4.72
N ARG A 414 12.37 0.91 -5.47
CA ARG A 414 11.33 -0.03 -5.94
C ARG A 414 11.94 -1.21 -6.70
N SER A 415 12.79 -0.97 -7.68
CA SER A 415 13.41 -2.05 -8.46
C SER A 415 14.30 -2.94 -7.61
N GLU A 416 15.02 -2.35 -6.66
CA GLU A 416 15.90 -3.07 -5.74
C GLU A 416 15.09 -3.99 -4.82
N LEU A 417 14.03 -3.49 -4.19
CA LEU A 417 13.17 -4.27 -3.30
C LEU A 417 12.47 -5.41 -4.05
N LEU A 418 11.93 -5.15 -5.24
CA LEU A 418 11.22 -6.16 -6.04
C LEU A 418 12.16 -7.26 -6.54
N GLU A 419 13.36 -6.91 -7.01
CA GLU A 419 14.35 -7.91 -7.40
C GLU A 419 14.89 -8.66 -6.19
N ALA A 420 15.04 -8.01 -5.03
CA ALA A 420 15.44 -8.68 -3.79
C ALA A 420 14.41 -9.73 -3.35
N ILE A 421 13.12 -9.41 -3.41
CA ILE A 421 12.04 -10.38 -3.11
C ILE A 421 12.05 -11.52 -4.13
N LYS A 422 12.11 -11.20 -5.43
CA LYS A 422 12.06 -12.19 -6.52
C LYS A 422 13.22 -13.18 -6.49
N SER A 423 14.42 -12.70 -6.14
CA SER A 423 15.64 -13.50 -6.06
C SER A 423 15.92 -14.05 -4.66
N ASN A 424 15.11 -13.68 -3.67
CA ASN A 424 15.35 -13.93 -2.24
C ASN A 424 16.80 -13.56 -1.86
N SER A 425 17.22 -12.35 -2.20
CA SER A 425 18.58 -11.85 -1.93
C SER A 425 18.59 -10.85 -0.76
N ARG A 426 19.80 -10.47 -0.34
CA ARG A 426 20.01 -9.51 0.74
C ARG A 426 19.58 -8.11 0.30
N ILE A 427 18.71 -7.49 1.10
CA ILE A 427 18.33 -6.08 0.95
C ILE A 427 19.43 -5.24 1.60
N GLU A 428 19.91 -4.22 0.87
CA GLU A 428 20.87 -3.27 1.43
C GLU A 428 20.23 -2.47 2.57
N GLU A 429 21.02 -2.11 3.58
CA GLU A 429 20.54 -1.37 4.75
C GLU A 429 19.82 -0.08 4.35
N ARG A 430 20.38 0.69 3.40
CA ARG A 430 19.75 1.92 2.90
C ARG A 430 18.33 1.69 2.36
N ALA A 431 18.11 0.59 1.63
CA ALA A 431 16.83 0.27 1.04
C ALA A 431 15.84 -0.23 2.10
N MET A 432 16.33 -0.96 3.10
CA MET A 432 15.53 -1.40 4.24
C MET A 432 15.09 -0.24 5.14
N VAL A 433 15.99 0.72 5.42
CA VAL A 433 15.70 1.93 6.19
C VAL A 433 14.67 2.81 5.46
N GLN A 434 14.85 3.04 4.16
CA GLN A 434 13.87 3.80 3.37
C GLN A 434 12.53 3.08 3.24
N ALA A 435 12.51 1.74 3.12
CA ALA A 435 11.29 0.97 3.16
C ALA A 435 10.58 1.12 4.52
N ALA A 436 11.31 1.09 5.63
CA ALA A 436 10.77 1.30 6.96
C ALA A 436 10.20 2.72 7.15
N GLU A 437 10.80 3.73 6.54
CA GLU A 437 10.36 5.13 6.65
C GLU A 437 9.11 5.43 5.79
N TYR A 438 9.06 4.91 4.57
CA TYR A 438 8.06 5.31 3.58
C TYR A 438 6.92 4.30 3.39
N LEU A 439 7.16 2.99 3.52
CA LEU A 439 6.16 1.95 3.29
C LEU A 439 5.47 1.56 4.60
N ASP A 440 4.34 0.85 4.54
CA ASP A 440 3.58 0.44 5.71
C ASP A 440 4.10 -0.85 6.36
N GLU A 441 3.48 -1.25 7.47
CA GLU A 441 3.77 -2.46 8.24
C GLU A 441 3.54 -3.75 7.43
N ARG A 442 2.59 -3.75 6.49
CA ARG A 442 2.28 -4.90 5.63
C ARG A 442 3.45 -5.20 4.69
N MET A 443 3.96 -4.17 4.02
CA MET A 443 5.15 -4.31 3.18
C MET A 443 6.39 -4.67 4.01
N PHE A 444 6.53 -4.06 5.19
CA PHE A 444 7.63 -4.36 6.09
C PHE A 444 7.69 -5.85 6.49
N LYS A 445 6.52 -6.47 6.75
CA LYS A 445 6.40 -7.91 7.01
C LYS A 445 6.88 -8.78 5.84
N VAL A 446 6.54 -8.41 4.60
CA VAL A 446 6.99 -9.14 3.40
C VAL A 446 8.52 -9.16 3.29
N LEU A 447 9.16 -8.00 3.53
CA LEU A 447 10.62 -7.87 3.48
C LEU A 447 11.31 -8.68 4.59
N LEU A 448 10.77 -8.65 5.80
CA LEU A 448 11.32 -9.41 6.92
C LEU A 448 11.12 -10.93 6.77
N GLY A 449 10.09 -11.38 6.07
CA GLY A 449 9.83 -12.81 5.81
C GLY A 449 10.73 -13.47 4.75
N LEU A 450 11.79 -12.81 4.27
CA LEU A 450 12.75 -13.37 3.31
C LEU A 450 13.88 -14.15 4.01
N GLU A 451 14.03 -15.46 3.76
CA GLU A 451 14.98 -16.31 4.50
C GLU A 451 16.47 -15.92 4.33
N ARG A 452 16.88 -15.55 3.11
CA ARG A 452 18.28 -15.20 2.80
C ARG A 452 18.55 -13.69 2.90
N GLY A 453 17.50 -12.89 3.01
CA GLY A 453 17.57 -11.44 3.19
C GLY A 453 17.71 -11.01 4.64
N ARG A 454 18.70 -11.53 5.39
CA ARG A 454 18.95 -11.05 6.76
C ARG A 454 19.37 -9.58 6.72
N ALA A 455 18.43 -8.68 6.96
CA ALA A 455 18.74 -7.31 7.32
C ALA A 455 19.31 -7.34 8.74
N SER A 456 20.52 -6.79 8.90
CA SER A 456 21.05 -6.51 10.24
C SER A 456 20.14 -5.49 10.90
N VAL A 457 19.72 -5.75 12.14
CA VAL A 457 19.01 -4.74 12.93
C VAL A 457 20.04 -3.68 13.33
N THR A 458 19.96 -2.51 12.70
CA THR A 458 20.86 -1.38 12.95
C THR A 458 20.12 -0.27 13.66
N GLN A 459 20.86 0.61 14.33
CA GLN A 459 20.29 1.74 15.04
C GLN A 459 19.50 2.67 14.08
N ASP A 460 19.94 2.80 12.83
CA ASP A 460 19.26 3.62 11.83
C ASP A 460 17.94 2.99 11.35
N LEU A 461 17.87 1.66 11.25
CA LEU A 461 16.60 0.96 11.02
C LEU A 461 15.63 1.17 12.19
N LEU A 462 16.10 1.07 13.44
CA LEU A 462 15.26 1.34 14.61
C LEU A 462 14.74 2.78 14.62
N LYS A 463 15.59 3.76 14.28
CA LYS A 463 15.18 5.17 14.14
C LYS A 463 14.11 5.37 13.08
N ALA A 464 14.27 4.75 11.90
CA ALA A 464 13.27 4.85 10.84
C ALA A 464 11.93 4.22 11.21
N ILE A 465 11.95 3.13 11.98
CA ILE A 465 10.74 2.45 12.47
C ILE A 465 10.05 3.28 13.56
N SER A 466 10.80 3.87 14.49
CA SER A 466 10.26 4.40 15.75
C SER A 466 9.62 5.79 15.65
N ASN A 467 9.01 6.10 14.50
CA ASN A 467 8.23 7.33 14.33
C ASN A 467 6.97 7.27 15.24
N PRO A 468 6.73 8.25 16.13
CA PRO A 468 5.77 8.19 17.24
C PRO A 468 4.29 7.97 16.86
N ILE A 469 3.93 7.96 15.57
CA ILE A 469 2.55 7.77 15.10
C ILE A 469 2.31 6.34 14.59
N ARG A 470 3.35 5.61 14.16
CA ARG A 470 3.20 4.30 13.45
C ARG A 470 4.29 3.26 13.78
N GLY A 471 5.20 3.55 14.70
CA GLY A 471 6.38 2.71 14.92
C GLY A 471 6.13 1.40 15.66
N ASP A 472 5.05 1.32 16.43
CA ASP A 472 4.80 0.17 17.30
C ASP A 472 4.53 -1.13 16.56
N GLU A 473 3.69 -1.10 15.50
CA GLU A 473 3.37 -2.30 14.72
C GLU A 473 4.59 -2.83 13.97
N LYS A 474 5.35 -1.94 13.33
CA LYS A 474 6.59 -2.31 12.63
C LYS A 474 7.67 -2.83 13.59
N MET A 475 7.78 -2.23 14.78
CA MET A 475 8.69 -2.71 15.82
C MET A 475 8.26 -4.10 16.29
N LEU A 476 6.96 -4.32 16.50
CA LEU A 476 6.42 -5.62 16.89
C LEU A 476 6.70 -6.70 15.83
N ILE A 477 6.48 -6.40 14.55
CA ILE A 477 6.80 -7.30 13.43
C ILE A 477 8.31 -7.60 13.37
N LEU A 478 9.17 -6.60 13.57
CA LEU A 478 10.63 -6.80 13.62
C LEU A 478 11.01 -7.77 14.74
N LEU A 479 10.45 -7.56 15.93
CA LEU A 479 10.69 -8.40 17.09
C LEU A 479 10.16 -9.82 16.86
N GLU A 480 8.96 -9.98 16.31
CA GLU A 480 8.33 -11.27 16.03
C GLU A 480 9.09 -12.11 15.00
N GLU A 481 9.33 -11.56 13.81
CA GLU A 481 9.84 -12.29 12.63
C GLU A 481 11.36 -12.53 12.66
N ARG A 482 12.13 -11.63 13.29
CA ARG A 482 13.61 -11.71 13.27
C ARG A 482 14.26 -11.88 14.63
N GLY A 483 13.52 -11.70 15.72
CA GLY A 483 13.99 -11.96 17.08
C GLY A 483 15.43 -11.52 17.33
N MET A 484 15.78 -10.25 17.08
CA MET A 484 17.10 -9.64 17.33
C MET A 484 18.27 -10.66 17.38
N ASP A 485 18.63 -11.25 16.22
CA ASP A 485 19.75 -12.20 16.07
C ASP A 485 21.12 -11.61 16.50
N SER A 486 21.20 -10.28 16.71
CA SER A 486 22.35 -9.56 17.27
C SER A 486 22.19 -9.34 18.77
N GLU A 487 23.30 -9.24 19.50
CA GLU A 487 23.31 -8.78 20.90
C GLU A 487 22.47 -7.48 21.01
N ILE A 488 21.31 -7.57 21.67
CA ILE A 488 20.51 -6.38 21.97
C ILE A 488 21.36 -5.53 22.91
N THR A 489 21.88 -4.42 22.40
CA THR A 489 22.65 -3.49 23.22
C THR A 489 21.71 -2.72 24.14
N GLU A 490 22.24 -2.25 25.27
CA GLU A 490 21.50 -1.39 26.19
C GLU A 490 20.94 -0.15 25.48
N ASP A 491 21.71 0.44 24.54
CA ASP A 491 21.29 1.56 23.71
C ASP A 491 20.01 1.25 22.90
N MET A 492 19.86 0.01 22.39
CA MET A 492 18.66 -0.38 21.66
C MET A 492 17.44 -0.51 22.59
N VAL A 493 17.64 -1.02 23.81
CA VAL A 493 16.56 -1.13 24.81
C VAL A 493 16.09 0.26 25.25
N GLN A 494 17.03 1.17 25.55
CA GLN A 494 16.70 2.56 25.88
C GLN A 494 15.99 3.25 24.71
N PHE A 495 16.44 3.02 23.48
CA PHE A 495 15.81 3.60 22.31
C PHE A 495 14.35 3.15 22.13
N ILE A 496 14.06 1.86 22.32
CA ILE A 496 12.69 1.32 22.28
C ILE A 496 11.85 1.86 23.45
N ALA A 497 12.43 1.91 24.66
CA ALA A 497 11.76 2.44 25.84
C ALA A 497 11.33 3.90 25.66
N LYS A 498 12.15 4.71 24.99
CA LYS A 498 11.87 6.12 24.71
C LYS A 498 10.85 6.33 23.58
N ASN A 499 10.96 5.59 22.49
CA ASN A 499 10.26 5.92 21.24
C ASN A 499 9.09 4.99 20.88
N CYS A 500 8.97 3.81 21.49
CA CYS A 500 7.91 2.83 21.21
C CYS A 500 6.94 2.70 22.39
N GLY A 501 5.75 2.16 22.16
CA GLY A 501 4.76 1.86 23.19
C GLY A 501 5.07 0.59 24.00
N HIS A 502 4.27 0.36 25.03
CA HIS A 502 4.43 -0.74 25.98
C HIS A 502 4.33 -2.14 25.33
N SER A 503 3.60 -2.29 24.22
CA SER A 503 3.46 -3.58 23.51
C SER A 503 4.78 -4.04 22.86
N ALA A 504 5.51 -3.13 22.21
CA ALA A 504 6.84 -3.42 21.67
C ALA A 504 7.82 -3.77 22.81
N MET A 505 7.76 -3.03 23.92
CA MET A 505 8.57 -3.30 25.12
C MET A 505 8.24 -4.66 25.74
N LYS A 506 6.96 -5.04 25.83
CA LYS A 506 6.52 -6.36 26.32
C LYS A 506 7.10 -7.49 25.47
N SER A 507 6.99 -7.41 24.15
CA SER A 507 7.51 -8.43 23.23
C SER A 507 9.03 -8.55 23.32
N LEU A 508 9.74 -7.43 23.47
CA LEU A 508 11.18 -7.40 23.71
C LEU A 508 11.53 -8.16 25.00
N MET A 509 10.81 -7.91 26.09
CA MET A 509 11.05 -8.53 27.41
C MET A 509 10.68 -10.02 27.43
N GLN A 510 9.57 -10.42 26.80
CA GLN A 510 9.16 -11.84 26.72
C GLN A 510 10.16 -12.71 25.96
N LYS A 511 10.85 -12.16 24.95
CA LYS A 511 11.88 -12.89 24.20
C LYS A 511 13.24 -12.95 24.90
N ARG A 512 13.45 -12.19 26.00
CA ARG A 512 14.76 -11.97 26.63
C ARG A 512 14.78 -12.16 28.14
N SER A 513 13.97 -13.06 28.70
CA SER A 513 13.87 -13.24 30.16
C SER A 513 15.22 -13.41 30.89
N ALA A 514 16.31 -13.85 30.25
CA ALA A 514 17.60 -14.08 30.92
C ALA A 514 18.66 -12.94 30.87
N ASP A 515 18.64 -12.03 29.88
CA ASP A 515 19.79 -11.12 29.62
C ASP A 515 19.51 -9.62 29.79
N ALA A 516 18.23 -9.21 29.80
CA ALA A 516 17.87 -7.80 29.97
C ALA A 516 17.94 -7.42 31.45
N LYS A 517 19.11 -6.99 31.92
CA LYS A 517 19.23 -6.35 33.24
C LYS A 517 18.49 -5.02 33.18
N VAL A 518 17.53 -4.82 34.08
CA VAL A 518 16.92 -3.50 34.29
C VAL A 518 18.00 -2.59 34.88
N THR A 519 18.39 -1.54 34.17
CA THR A 519 19.38 -0.56 34.62
C THR A 519 18.69 0.70 35.14
N SER A 520 19.40 1.51 35.94
CA SER A 520 18.89 2.80 36.43
C SER A 520 18.54 3.74 35.28
N GLU A 521 19.37 3.76 34.23
CA GLU A 521 19.17 4.58 33.03
C GLU A 521 17.91 4.16 32.26
N LEU A 522 17.59 2.86 32.24
CA LEU A 522 16.35 2.37 31.64
C LEU A 522 15.11 2.82 32.42
N LEU A 523 15.15 2.79 33.77
CA LEU A 523 14.04 3.28 34.60
C LEU A 523 13.82 4.78 34.41
N LYS A 524 14.90 5.56 34.35
CA LYS A 524 14.87 6.98 34.05
C LYS A 524 14.17 7.25 32.72
N THR A 525 14.64 6.60 31.65
CA THR A 525 14.08 6.74 30.30
C THR A 525 12.59 6.39 30.24
N ILE A 526 12.15 5.41 31.03
CA ILE A 526 10.73 5.01 31.09
C ILE A 526 9.91 6.03 31.88
N ALA A 527 10.43 6.54 32.99
CA ALA A 527 9.75 7.53 33.84
C ALA A 527 9.45 8.84 33.09
N GLU A 528 10.31 9.23 32.15
CA GLU A 528 10.11 10.37 31.24
C GLU A 528 8.92 10.18 30.26
N GLY A 529 8.51 8.94 30.00
CA GLY A 529 7.59 8.59 28.91
C GLY A 529 6.09 8.76 29.22
N ARG A 530 5.28 8.84 28.15
CA ARG A 530 3.79 8.89 28.26
C ARG A 530 3.15 7.59 28.76
N GLU A 531 3.71 6.44 28.40
CA GLU A 531 3.23 5.10 28.81
C GLU A 531 4.14 4.50 29.90
N ALA A 532 4.62 5.35 30.80
CA ALA A 532 5.55 4.95 31.86
C ALA A 532 4.95 3.88 32.78
N ILE A 533 3.64 3.97 33.11
CA ILE A 533 2.99 3.02 34.01
C ILE A 533 3.00 1.62 33.42
N GLU A 534 2.46 1.45 32.20
CA GLU A 534 2.36 0.14 31.56
C GLU A 534 3.75 -0.47 31.35
N LYS A 535 4.73 0.34 30.97
CA LYS A 535 6.13 -0.09 30.83
C LYS A 535 6.78 -0.46 32.16
N MET A 536 6.52 0.29 33.23
CA MET A 536 7.04 -0.02 34.56
C MET A 536 6.37 -1.26 35.14
N GLU A 537 5.05 -1.41 35.01
CA GLU A 537 4.34 -2.63 35.41
C GLU A 537 4.93 -3.85 34.69
N LEU A 538 5.20 -3.76 33.37
CA LEU A 538 5.84 -4.85 32.62
C LEU A 538 7.22 -5.25 33.15
N LEU A 539 8.04 -4.28 33.59
CA LEU A 539 9.38 -4.54 34.13
C LEU A 539 9.38 -4.94 35.60
N LEU A 540 8.41 -4.46 36.39
CA LEU A 540 8.37 -4.60 37.84
C LEU A 540 7.43 -5.72 38.32
N ASP A 541 6.49 -6.21 37.50
CA ASP A 541 5.47 -7.19 37.92
C ASP A 541 5.94 -8.65 38.01
N GLY A 542 7.18 -9.00 37.62
CA GLY A 542 7.71 -10.36 37.77
C GLY A 542 6.92 -11.46 37.04
N LYS A 543 5.93 -11.10 36.20
CA LYS A 543 5.17 -12.04 35.34
C LYS A 543 5.92 -12.40 34.06
N GLY A 544 7.05 -11.75 33.78
CA GLY A 544 8.11 -12.26 32.92
C GLY A 544 9.08 -13.06 33.78
N ALA A 545 8.74 -14.32 34.06
CA ALA A 545 9.60 -15.23 34.81
C ALA A 545 11.01 -15.24 34.21
N ASP A 546 12.02 -15.07 35.06
CA ASP A 546 13.48 -14.97 34.84
C ASP A 546 14.14 -13.61 34.68
N ILE A 547 13.42 -12.49 34.54
CA ILE A 547 14.11 -11.18 34.62
C ILE A 547 14.56 -10.99 36.06
N CYS A 548 15.85 -11.22 36.29
CA CYS A 548 16.54 -10.89 37.52
C CYS A 548 16.47 -9.37 37.70
N VAL A 549 15.35 -8.85 38.21
CA VAL A 549 15.37 -7.67 39.06
C VAL A 549 16.21 -8.14 40.24
N GLY A 550 17.54 -7.99 40.10
CA GLY A 550 18.47 -8.44 41.11
C GLY A 550 17.96 -7.88 42.43
N ALA A 551 17.93 -8.71 43.47
CA ALA A 551 17.44 -8.37 44.81
C ALA A 551 18.17 -7.17 45.48
N ASN A 552 18.95 -6.42 44.70
CA ASN A 552 19.83 -5.32 45.03
C ASN A 552 19.73 -4.14 44.03
N MET A 553 18.77 -4.10 43.10
CA MET A 553 18.60 -2.92 42.24
C MET A 553 18.07 -1.77 43.09
N ALA A 554 18.90 -0.82 43.49
CA ALA A 554 18.41 0.39 44.17
C ALA A 554 17.68 1.29 43.15
N ILE A 555 16.44 1.66 43.44
CA ILE A 555 15.78 2.79 42.74
C ILE A 555 16.66 4.02 42.96
N THR A 556 17.09 4.67 41.89
CA THR A 556 17.91 5.87 41.95
C THR A 556 17.06 7.10 42.21
N GLU A 557 17.65 8.09 42.86
CA GLU A 557 17.05 9.42 43.05
C GLU A 557 16.63 10.03 41.71
N GLU A 558 17.46 9.90 40.67
CA GLU A 558 17.18 10.37 39.31
C GLU A 558 15.88 9.80 38.72
N ALA A 559 15.57 8.52 38.94
CA ALA A 559 14.33 7.93 38.43
C ALA A 559 13.09 8.51 39.14
N VAL A 560 13.23 8.92 40.41
CA VAL A 560 12.17 9.59 41.18
C VAL A 560 12.03 11.05 40.75
N ILE A 561 13.14 11.73 40.41
CA ILE A 561 13.13 13.08 39.83
C ILE A 561 12.37 13.08 38.49
N GLU A 562 12.68 12.16 37.56
CA GLU A 562 11.94 12.11 36.29
C GLU A 562 10.46 11.74 36.48
N ALA A 563 10.15 10.86 37.43
CA ALA A 563 8.77 10.53 37.78
C ALA A 563 8.03 11.77 38.34
N ALA A 564 8.69 12.56 39.19
CA ALA A 564 8.16 13.81 39.73
C ALA A 564 7.96 14.88 38.64
N GLY A 565 8.81 14.91 37.62
CA GLY A 565 8.69 15.80 36.46
C GLY A 565 7.66 15.35 35.41
N ASN A 566 7.09 14.15 35.53
CA ASN A 566 6.16 13.61 34.54
C ASN A 566 4.78 14.31 34.64
N ILE A 567 4.45 15.10 33.61
CA ILE A 567 3.23 15.90 33.54
C ILE A 567 1.94 15.10 33.33
N TYR A 568 2.03 13.80 33.01
CA TYR A 568 0.86 12.97 32.69
C TYR A 568 0.42 12.10 33.88
N LEU A 569 1.36 11.36 34.47
CA LEU A 569 1.05 10.28 35.42
C LEU A 569 2.05 10.19 36.59
N GLY A 570 2.73 11.30 36.94
CA GLY A 570 3.77 11.35 37.97
C GLY A 570 3.40 10.66 39.29
N GLU A 571 2.24 10.97 39.87
CA GLU A 571 1.71 10.33 41.09
C GLU A 571 1.75 8.80 41.03
N LYS A 572 1.22 8.20 39.95
CA LYS A 572 1.13 6.75 39.81
C LYS A 572 2.50 6.12 39.55
N ILE A 573 3.37 6.81 38.83
CA ILE A 573 4.75 6.37 38.58
C ILE A 573 5.52 6.34 39.90
N ILE A 574 5.44 7.43 40.69
CA ILE A 574 6.02 7.52 42.04
C ILE A 574 5.49 6.40 42.94
N ARG A 575 4.17 6.17 42.95
CA ARG A 575 3.57 5.06 43.70
C ARG A 575 4.16 3.71 43.31
N ASN A 576 4.27 3.42 42.01
CA ASN A 576 4.80 2.14 41.53
C ASN A 576 6.27 1.94 41.91
N LEU A 577 7.08 3.00 41.85
CA LEU A 577 8.48 2.97 42.29
C LEU A 577 8.57 2.72 43.80
N LEU A 578 7.82 3.46 44.62
CA LEU A 578 7.95 3.43 46.09
C LEU A 578 7.32 2.20 46.76
N THR A 579 6.23 1.64 46.21
CA THR A 579 5.49 0.53 46.83
C THR A 579 6.19 -0.84 46.74
N ARG A 580 6.97 -1.10 45.67
CA ARG A 580 7.48 -2.45 45.38
C ARG A 580 8.80 -2.83 46.04
N GLN A 581 9.63 -1.88 46.48
CA GLN A 581 10.97 -2.22 47.00
C GLN A 581 11.16 -2.16 48.51
N GLY A 582 10.24 -1.60 49.29
CA GLY A 582 10.43 -1.50 50.74
C GLY A 582 11.71 -0.74 51.17
N ALA A 583 12.39 -0.09 50.22
CA ALA A 583 13.60 0.69 50.41
C ALA A 583 13.23 2.03 51.05
N SER A 584 13.98 2.42 52.07
CA SER A 584 13.91 3.77 52.63
C SER A 584 14.61 4.70 51.65
N ILE A 585 13.87 5.20 50.67
CA ILE A 585 14.35 6.28 49.80
C ILE A 585 14.25 7.57 50.63
N VAL A 586 15.38 8.28 50.72
CA VAL A 586 15.39 9.64 51.25
C VAL A 586 14.84 10.53 50.15
N ILE A 587 13.74 11.22 50.44
CA ILE A 587 13.22 12.23 49.52
C ILE A 587 14.01 13.50 49.78
N THR A 588 14.89 13.81 48.83
CA THR A 588 15.80 14.94 48.86
C THR A 588 15.10 16.23 48.47
N GLU A 589 15.79 17.35 48.69
CA GLU A 589 15.36 18.66 48.24
C GLU A 589 15.15 18.71 46.71
N GLU A 590 16.00 18.04 45.93
CA GLU A 590 15.89 18.05 44.46
C GLU A 590 14.61 17.37 43.95
N ILE A 591 14.22 16.24 44.54
CA ILE A 591 12.93 15.60 44.27
C ILE A 591 11.77 16.55 44.62
N MET A 592 11.83 17.20 45.79
CA MET A 592 10.77 18.11 46.22
C MET A 592 10.66 19.33 45.30
N ASN A 593 11.78 19.95 44.92
CA ASN A 593 11.78 21.07 43.99
C ASN A 593 11.20 20.68 42.62
N THR A 594 11.47 19.45 42.15
CA THR A 594 10.92 18.93 40.90
C THR A 594 9.41 18.73 40.96
N VAL A 595 8.90 18.22 42.10
CA VAL A 595 7.45 18.08 42.34
C VAL A 595 6.78 19.45 42.37
N VAL A 596 7.38 20.42 43.07
CA VAL A 596 6.85 21.78 43.20
C VAL A 596 6.86 22.50 41.86
N ALA A 597 7.91 22.31 41.04
CA ALA A 597 7.99 22.88 39.70
C ALA A 597 7.03 22.21 38.69
N ASN A 598 6.43 21.06 39.00
CA ASN A 598 5.50 20.37 38.11
C ASN A 598 4.08 20.97 38.22
N THR A 599 3.77 21.86 37.29
CA THR A 599 2.50 22.60 37.22
C THR A 599 1.27 21.76 36.90
N HIS A 600 1.41 20.49 36.52
CA HIS A 600 0.28 19.64 36.09
C HIS A 600 -0.05 18.53 37.08
N GLN A 601 0.95 17.91 37.72
CA GLN A 601 0.79 16.77 38.62
C GLN A 601 1.53 16.96 39.96
N GLY A 602 2.02 18.16 40.27
CA GLY A 602 2.76 18.41 41.50
C GLY A 602 1.93 18.13 42.77
N ASP A 603 0.66 18.57 42.81
CA ASP A 603 -0.20 18.47 43.99
C ASP A 603 -0.61 17.01 44.34
N THR A 604 -0.79 16.17 43.33
CA THR A 604 -1.03 14.74 43.49
C THR A 604 0.26 14.00 43.84
N SER A 605 1.37 14.36 43.18
CA SER A 605 2.69 13.75 43.42
C SER A 605 3.21 14.01 44.83
N ILE A 606 3.05 15.23 45.36
CA ILE A 606 3.44 15.56 46.74
C ILE A 606 2.61 14.76 47.76
N ARG A 607 1.31 14.60 47.53
CA ARG A 607 0.42 13.82 48.41
C ARG A 607 0.80 12.35 48.43
N GLU A 608 1.16 11.79 47.28
CA GLU A 608 1.62 10.41 47.17
C GLU A 608 2.96 10.21 47.90
N LEU A 609 3.93 11.11 47.74
CA LEU A 609 5.21 11.06 48.46
C LEU A 609 5.00 11.00 49.98
N PHE A 610 4.08 11.80 50.52
CA PHE A 610 3.72 11.77 51.95
C PHE A 610 2.90 10.54 52.36
N ALA A 611 2.13 9.94 51.46
CA ALA A 611 1.36 8.72 51.73
C ALA A 611 2.25 7.48 51.89
N GLN A 612 3.44 7.48 51.27
CA GLN A 612 4.39 6.38 51.34
C GLN A 612 5.14 6.38 52.68
N GLN A 613 4.65 5.58 53.64
CA GLN A 613 5.01 5.53 55.07
C GLN A 613 6.49 5.21 55.42
N LYS A 614 7.39 5.12 54.44
CA LYS A 614 8.83 4.79 54.64
C LYS A 614 9.81 5.84 54.08
N ALA A 615 9.30 6.93 53.50
CA ALA A 615 10.12 8.01 52.95
C ALA A 615 10.63 8.94 54.06
N ASN A 616 11.95 9.09 54.18
CA ASN A 616 12.53 10.14 55.00
C ASN A 616 12.54 11.44 54.17
N ILE A 617 11.49 12.25 54.34
CA ILE A 617 11.32 13.50 53.58
C ILE A 617 12.10 14.62 54.27
N VAL A 618 13.07 15.16 53.55
CA VAL A 618 13.85 16.34 53.96
C VAL A 618 13.12 17.57 53.41
N ILE A 619 12.60 18.41 54.31
CA ILE A 619 12.04 19.73 53.97
C ILE A 619 13.07 20.76 54.39
N THR A 620 13.69 21.43 53.42
CA THR A 620 14.59 22.56 53.64
C THR A 620 13.86 23.89 53.49
N GLU A 621 14.49 24.99 53.90
CA GLU A 621 13.93 26.32 53.74
C GLU A 621 13.73 26.67 52.26
N GLU A 622 14.64 26.19 51.40
CA GLU A 622 14.62 26.33 49.96
C GLU A 622 13.39 25.68 49.33
N VAL A 623 12.99 24.48 49.77
CA VAL A 623 11.73 23.84 49.31
C VAL A 623 10.52 24.69 49.69
N VAL A 624 10.50 25.24 50.90
CA VAL A 624 9.40 26.10 51.37
C VAL A 624 9.34 27.39 50.56
N ILE A 625 10.48 28.02 50.28
CA ILE A 625 10.56 29.21 49.42
C ILE A 625 10.08 28.87 48.00
N ALA A 626 10.51 27.75 47.42
CA ALA A 626 10.07 27.32 46.09
C ALA A 626 8.54 27.12 46.03
N THR A 627 7.93 26.57 47.08
CA THR A 627 6.46 26.45 47.14
C THR A 627 5.76 27.80 47.26
N ILE A 628 6.37 28.78 47.92
CA ILE A 628 5.83 30.13 48.06
C ILE A 628 5.93 30.90 46.74
N GLU A 629 7.02 30.72 46.00
CA GLU A 629 7.22 31.36 44.70
C GLU A 629 6.31 30.78 43.59
N ASP A 630 5.74 29.56 43.75
CA ASP A 630 4.72 29.03 42.83
C ASP A 630 3.36 29.71 43.05
N ILE A 631 3.06 30.63 42.14
CA ILE A 631 1.85 31.44 42.08
C ILE A 631 0.55 30.60 41.99
N PHE A 632 0.58 29.47 41.30
CA PHE A 632 -0.64 28.73 40.92
C PHE A 632 -0.97 27.61 41.91
N HIS A 633 0.04 26.94 42.45
CA HIS A 633 -0.13 25.76 43.30
C HIS A 633 0.41 25.94 44.72
N GLY A 634 1.13 27.03 44.99
CA GLY A 634 1.76 27.31 46.29
C GLY A 634 0.85 27.15 47.51
N PRO A 635 -0.38 27.69 47.54
CA PRO A 635 -1.30 27.49 48.67
C PRO A 635 -1.62 26.01 48.95
N ARG A 636 -1.75 25.20 47.89
CA ARG A 636 -2.03 23.76 48.02
C ARG A 636 -0.79 23.00 48.49
N PHE A 637 0.40 23.39 48.03
CA PHE A 637 1.66 22.81 48.49
C PHE A 637 1.90 23.11 49.96
N ILE A 638 1.74 24.36 50.38
CA ILE A 638 1.89 24.79 51.78
C ILE A 638 0.87 24.10 52.68
N GLU A 639 -0.39 23.95 52.25
CA GLU A 639 -1.40 23.17 52.98
C GLU A 639 -0.94 21.73 53.25
N VAL A 640 -0.45 21.01 52.22
CA VAL A 640 0.02 19.63 52.36
C VAL A 640 1.27 19.53 53.24
N LEU A 641 2.22 20.45 53.09
CA LEU A 641 3.44 20.50 53.89
C LEU A 641 3.12 20.75 55.38
N LEU A 642 2.20 21.68 55.67
CA LEU A 642 1.75 21.97 57.03
C LEU A 642 0.98 20.79 57.65
N GLU A 643 0.10 20.13 56.89
CA GLU A 643 -0.66 18.96 57.36
C GLU A 643 0.25 17.78 57.74
N LYS A 644 1.26 17.48 56.93
CA LYS A 644 2.06 16.26 57.07
C LYS A 644 3.35 16.44 57.87
N ARG A 645 3.97 17.63 57.83
CA ARG A 645 5.27 17.91 58.45
C ARG A 645 5.34 19.31 59.06
N GLY A 646 4.19 19.87 59.44
CA GLY A 646 4.06 21.23 59.96
C GLY A 646 5.13 21.61 60.97
N THR A 647 5.46 20.76 61.95
CA THR A 647 6.43 21.02 63.03
C THR A 647 7.86 21.35 62.57
N TYR A 648 8.26 20.91 61.37
CA TYR A 648 9.60 21.16 60.82
C TYR A 648 9.70 22.47 60.02
N ILE A 649 8.57 23.12 59.72
CA ILE A 649 8.52 24.32 58.87
C ILE A 649 8.59 25.59 59.72
N THR A 650 9.76 26.19 59.87
CA THR A 650 9.90 27.47 60.57
C THR A 650 9.62 28.63 59.62
N ILE A 651 8.82 29.61 60.05
CA ILE A 651 8.65 30.86 59.31
C ILE A 651 9.93 31.69 59.50
N THR A 652 10.68 31.89 58.42
CA THR A 652 11.92 32.68 58.42
C THR A 652 11.70 34.03 57.72
N PRO A 653 12.56 35.04 57.98
CA PRO A 653 12.56 36.28 57.20
C PRO A 653 12.74 36.04 55.68
N GLY A 654 13.45 34.98 55.29
CA GLY A 654 13.62 34.57 53.89
C GLY A 654 12.30 34.14 53.26
N ALA A 655 11.55 33.25 53.92
CA ALA A 655 10.22 32.83 53.48
C ALA A 655 9.23 34.01 53.40
N MET A 656 9.27 34.93 54.36
CA MET A 656 8.42 36.13 54.33
C MET A 656 8.76 37.06 53.16
N LYS A 657 10.05 37.27 52.86
CA LYS A 657 10.48 38.02 51.67
C LYS A 657 10.06 37.34 50.37
N ALA A 658 10.10 36.00 50.32
CA ALA A 658 9.62 35.24 49.16
C ALA A 658 8.11 35.45 48.92
N VAL A 659 7.29 35.47 49.98
CA VAL A 659 5.85 35.79 49.88
C VAL A 659 5.67 37.18 49.25
N SER A 660 6.36 38.20 49.79
CA SER A 660 6.30 39.57 49.28
C SER A 660 6.69 39.67 47.81
N LYS A 661 7.83 39.06 47.43
CA LYS A 661 8.31 39.07 46.04
C LYS A 661 7.35 38.37 45.08
N SER A 662 6.84 37.18 45.44
CA SER A 662 5.85 36.45 44.64
C SER A 662 4.57 37.26 44.44
N GLN A 663 4.23 38.11 45.41
CA GLN A 663 3.08 38.98 45.39
C GLN A 663 3.29 40.17 44.44
N GLU A 664 4.48 40.80 44.43
CA GLU A 664 4.84 41.84 43.46
C GLU A 664 4.77 41.31 42.02
N ASP A 665 5.30 40.12 41.76
CA ASP A 665 5.27 39.50 40.42
C ASP A 665 3.82 39.30 39.92
N LEU A 666 2.87 38.96 40.80
CA LEU A 666 1.46 38.76 40.44
C LEU A 666 0.70 40.06 40.16
N THR A 667 1.01 41.16 40.86
CA THR A 667 0.32 42.46 40.69
C THR A 667 0.46 43.05 39.28
N SER A 668 1.33 42.47 38.44
CA SER A 668 1.47 42.82 37.03
C SER A 668 0.47 42.11 36.08
N PHE A 669 -0.24 41.06 36.53
CA PHE A 669 -1.05 40.20 35.65
C PHE A 669 -2.55 40.04 35.99
N LEU A 670 -3.02 40.20 37.25
CA LEU A 670 -4.45 40.03 37.62
C LEU A 670 -4.88 40.96 38.79
N ASP A 671 -6.16 41.37 38.79
CA ASP A 671 -6.81 42.24 39.80
C ASP A 671 -7.13 41.52 41.15
N GLU A 672 -6.91 40.20 41.26
CA GLU A 672 -7.27 39.39 42.43
C GLU A 672 -6.02 38.91 43.19
N SER A 673 -5.67 39.61 44.26
CA SER A 673 -4.53 39.32 45.16
C SER A 673 -4.78 38.17 46.17
N GLU A 674 -5.86 37.41 46.01
CA GLU A 674 -6.32 36.45 47.02
C GLU A 674 -5.45 35.19 47.26
N PRO A 675 -4.73 34.59 46.27
CA PRO A 675 -4.02 33.32 46.48
C PRO A 675 -2.82 33.40 47.43
N GLN A 676 -1.99 34.44 47.32
CA GLN A 676 -0.74 34.57 48.11
C GLN A 676 -1.03 35.07 49.53
N ASN A 677 -2.08 35.86 49.71
CA ASN A 677 -2.60 36.22 51.03
C ASN A 677 -2.96 34.93 51.81
N ALA A 678 -3.53 33.93 51.12
CA ALA A 678 -3.83 32.64 51.72
C ALA A 678 -2.56 31.90 52.18
N VAL A 679 -1.43 31.99 51.46
CA VAL A 679 -0.17 31.33 51.86
C VAL A 679 0.37 31.89 53.18
N MET A 680 0.52 33.20 53.29
CA MET A 680 1.03 33.81 54.53
C MET A 680 0.07 33.61 55.69
N MET A 681 -1.25 33.71 55.44
CA MET A 681 -2.26 33.46 56.46
C MET A 681 -2.26 31.99 56.91
N GLN A 682 -2.08 31.02 56.00
CA GLN A 682 -1.92 29.60 56.35
C GLN A 682 -0.65 29.34 57.19
N LEU A 683 0.48 29.97 56.84
CA LEU A 683 1.72 29.86 57.60
C LEU A 683 1.55 30.45 59.00
N LEU A 684 1.03 31.66 59.14
CA LEU A 684 0.79 32.29 60.44
C LEU A 684 -0.27 31.54 61.27
N GLU A 685 -1.34 31.04 60.64
CA GLU A 685 -2.41 30.30 61.33
C GLU A 685 -1.88 29.01 61.96
N ASN A 686 -0.98 28.30 61.26
CA ASN A 686 -0.46 27.01 61.71
C ASN A 686 0.85 27.12 62.51
N ARG A 687 1.75 28.03 62.15
CA ARG A 687 3.11 28.15 62.73
C ARG A 687 3.41 29.51 63.36
N GLY A 688 2.50 30.47 63.33
CA GLY A 688 2.71 31.80 63.91
C GLY A 688 3.01 31.79 65.42
N ALA A 689 2.58 30.76 66.15
CA ALA A 689 2.86 30.60 67.59
C ALA A 689 4.30 30.14 67.90
N ASP A 690 4.98 29.52 66.93
CA ASP A 690 6.36 29.02 67.06
C ASP A 690 7.39 29.95 66.38
N MET A 691 6.91 31.02 65.72
CA MET A 691 7.75 31.98 65.01
C MET A 691 8.55 32.84 65.99
N ASP A 692 9.82 33.11 65.70
CA ASP A 692 10.61 34.10 66.44
C ASP A 692 10.31 35.50 65.90
N VAL A 693 9.59 36.31 66.69
CA VAL A 693 9.19 37.66 66.28
C VAL A 693 10.28 38.64 66.65
N THR A 694 10.96 39.16 65.62
CA THR A 694 12.04 40.16 65.72
C THR A 694 11.63 41.47 65.04
N GLU A 695 12.37 42.56 65.31
CA GLU A 695 12.14 43.84 64.61
C GLU A 695 12.21 43.67 63.09
N GLU A 696 13.09 42.79 62.58
CA GLU A 696 13.16 42.45 61.15
C GLU A 696 11.87 41.81 60.63
N THR A 697 11.26 40.88 61.38
CA THR A 697 9.99 40.26 60.97
C THR A 697 8.84 41.28 60.92
N VAL A 698 8.76 42.19 61.90
CA VAL A 698 7.76 43.26 61.91
C VAL A 698 8.01 44.24 60.77
N ARG A 699 9.28 44.57 60.50
CA ARG A 699 9.69 45.43 59.38
C ARG A 699 9.27 44.85 58.02
N ILE A 700 9.45 43.55 57.81
CA ILE A 700 9.02 42.86 56.58
C ILE A 700 7.49 42.92 56.45
N ILE A 701 6.75 42.62 57.52
CA ILE A 701 5.28 42.69 57.50
C ILE A 701 4.81 44.10 57.14
N THR A 702 5.29 45.14 57.83
CA THR A 702 4.79 46.52 57.65
C THR A 702 5.25 47.21 56.37
N ASN A 703 6.36 46.78 55.76
CA ASN A 703 6.94 47.43 54.59
C ASN A 703 6.81 46.65 53.28
N GLU A 704 6.81 45.33 53.35
CA GLU A 704 6.97 44.48 52.17
C GLU A 704 5.70 43.64 51.88
N MET A 705 4.77 43.48 52.85
CA MET A 705 3.50 42.77 52.64
C MET A 705 2.34 43.72 52.30
N ASN A 706 1.40 43.29 51.46
CA ASN A 706 0.23 44.09 51.07
C ASN A 706 -0.96 44.02 52.05
N PHE A 707 -0.95 43.08 53.01
CA PHE A 707 -1.98 42.88 54.05
C PHE A 707 -1.34 42.83 55.46
N PRO A 708 -0.59 43.89 55.83
CA PRO A 708 0.17 43.94 57.08
C PRO A 708 -0.74 43.85 58.31
N LYS A 709 -1.95 44.39 58.21
CA LYS A 709 -2.93 44.49 59.29
C LYS A 709 -3.41 43.10 59.72
N GLU A 710 -3.83 42.30 58.75
CA GLU A 710 -4.29 40.93 58.93
C GLU A 710 -3.16 40.03 59.44
N CYS A 711 -1.94 40.20 58.91
CA CYS A 711 -0.74 39.49 59.38
C CYS A 711 -0.43 39.79 60.84
N LEU A 712 -0.38 41.08 61.22
CA LEU A 712 -0.08 41.51 62.58
C LEU A 712 -1.17 41.05 63.55
N ALA A 713 -2.44 41.21 63.19
CA ALA A 713 -3.56 40.76 64.02
C ALA A 713 -3.53 39.25 64.26
N LEU A 714 -3.25 38.45 63.23
CA LEU A 714 -3.16 37.01 63.36
C LEU A 714 -1.93 36.59 64.17
N LEU A 715 -0.79 37.24 63.95
CA LEU A 715 0.45 36.97 64.67
C LEU A 715 0.31 37.27 66.17
N VAL A 716 -0.25 38.44 66.52
CA VAL A 716 -0.54 38.82 67.92
C VAL A 716 -1.48 37.80 68.57
N LYS A 717 -2.52 37.38 67.85
CA LYS A 717 -3.47 36.36 68.33
C LYS A 717 -2.80 34.99 68.57
N LYS A 718 -1.87 34.58 67.72
CA LYS A 718 -1.20 33.26 67.80
C LYS A 718 -0.06 33.23 68.80
N GLN A 719 0.68 34.33 68.95
CA GLN A 719 1.75 34.47 69.95
C GLN A 719 1.21 34.74 71.35
N GLY A 720 0.14 35.53 71.47
CA GLY A 720 -0.46 35.91 72.75
C GLY A 720 0.57 36.51 73.70
N GLU A 721 0.70 35.93 74.90
CA GLU A 721 1.63 36.39 75.95
C GLU A 721 3.11 36.09 75.64
N LYS A 722 3.42 35.24 74.65
CA LYS A 722 4.81 34.93 74.25
C LYS A 722 5.44 36.01 73.38
N LEU A 723 4.62 36.92 72.85
CA LEU A 723 5.09 37.99 71.97
C LEU A 723 5.97 38.98 72.75
N ARG A 724 7.26 39.01 72.41
CA ARG A 724 8.19 40.01 72.93
C ARG A 724 8.12 41.26 72.07
N VAL A 725 7.40 42.25 72.55
CA VAL A 725 7.26 43.54 71.87
C VAL A 725 8.41 44.45 72.31
N THR A 726 9.13 45.05 71.35
CA THR A 726 10.13 46.10 71.60
C THR A 726 9.60 47.48 71.22
N GLU A 727 10.19 48.54 71.77
CA GLU A 727 9.86 49.93 71.40
C GLU A 727 10.10 50.18 69.89
N GLY A 728 11.11 49.53 69.30
CA GLY A 728 11.35 49.58 67.86
C GLY A 728 10.23 48.97 67.03
N MET A 729 9.61 47.86 67.48
CA MET A 729 8.45 47.25 66.82
C MET A 729 7.22 48.16 66.87
N VAL A 730 6.91 48.75 68.03
CA VAL A 730 5.75 49.66 68.20
C VAL A 730 5.90 50.88 67.31
N ARG A 731 7.07 51.53 67.31
CA ARG A 731 7.33 52.69 66.44
C ARG A 731 7.12 52.37 64.96
N MET A 732 7.57 51.20 64.49
CA MET A 732 7.38 50.77 63.10
C MET A 732 5.90 50.56 62.72
N VAL A 733 5.07 50.10 63.66
CA VAL A 733 3.63 49.94 63.44
C VAL A 733 2.91 51.29 63.52
N GLU A 734 3.24 52.14 64.50
CA GLU A 734 2.69 53.49 64.66
C GLU A 734 2.95 54.39 63.45
N GLU A 735 4.19 54.39 62.93
CA GLU A 735 4.58 55.21 61.77
C GLU A 735 3.79 54.85 60.50
N LYS A 736 3.38 53.58 60.36
CA LYS A 736 2.73 53.05 59.16
C LYS A 736 1.21 52.93 59.28
N PHE A 737 0.69 52.61 60.47
CA PHE A 737 -0.72 52.30 60.73
C PHE A 737 -1.25 53.04 61.99
N PRO A 738 -1.25 54.38 62.01
CA PRO A 738 -1.63 55.17 63.18
C PRO A 738 -3.11 55.02 63.60
N GLU A 739 -3.96 54.49 62.72
CA GLU A 739 -5.40 54.31 62.96
C GLU A 739 -5.74 52.97 63.66
N GLU A 740 -4.77 52.07 63.85
CA GLU A 740 -4.98 50.73 64.43
C GLU A 740 -4.63 50.67 65.92
N ILE A 741 -5.22 51.61 66.67
CA ILE A 741 -5.00 51.80 68.11
C ILE A 741 -5.18 50.50 68.90
N ALA A 742 -6.16 49.65 68.55
CA ALA A 742 -6.43 48.40 69.27
C ALA A 742 -5.29 47.37 69.18
N LEU A 743 -4.55 47.31 68.06
CA LEU A 743 -3.39 46.41 67.91
C LEU A 743 -2.19 46.94 68.71
N LEU A 744 -1.99 48.26 68.64
CA LEU A 744 -0.95 48.97 69.39
C LEU A 744 -1.17 48.86 70.90
N GLU A 745 -2.40 49.00 71.40
CA GLU A 745 -2.76 48.83 72.81
C GLU A 745 -2.40 47.41 73.31
N THR A 746 -2.72 46.36 72.55
CA THR A 746 -2.31 44.98 72.90
C THR A 746 -0.79 44.78 72.88
N MET A 747 -0.05 45.51 72.02
CA MET A 747 1.40 45.44 71.95
C MET A 747 2.07 46.21 73.10
N GLU A 748 1.57 47.40 73.43
CA GLU A 748 2.03 48.23 74.55
C GLU A 748 1.78 47.56 75.91
N ASP A 749 0.62 46.94 76.12
CA ASP A 749 0.32 46.17 77.34
C ASP A 749 1.35 45.05 77.55
N ASN A 750 1.81 44.40 76.46
CA ASN A 750 2.85 43.37 76.51
C ASN A 750 4.24 43.96 76.79
N ILE A 751 4.58 45.15 76.29
CA ILE A 751 5.82 45.89 76.67
C ILE A 751 5.82 46.18 78.18
N GLN A 752 4.70 46.68 78.72
CA GLN A 752 4.57 47.04 80.13
C GLN A 752 4.64 45.81 81.05
N ARG A 753 4.08 44.67 80.62
CA ARG A 753 4.20 43.38 81.34
C ARG A 753 5.62 42.82 81.32
N TYR A 754 6.33 42.93 80.21
CA TYR A 754 7.72 42.45 80.13
C TYR A 754 8.68 43.32 80.95
N SER A 755 8.52 44.65 80.91
CA SER A 755 9.30 45.59 81.72
C SER A 755 9.03 45.50 83.22
N SER A 756 7.85 45.00 83.63
CA SER A 756 7.52 44.72 85.04
C SER A 756 7.96 43.33 85.53
N SER A 757 8.24 42.37 84.64
CA SER A 757 8.68 41.01 85.00
C SER A 757 10.19 40.86 85.26
N SER A 758 11.01 41.88 84.98
CA SER A 758 12.48 41.82 85.15
C SER A 758 12.99 42.35 86.50
N THR A 759 12.11 42.60 87.48
CA THR A 759 12.53 42.98 88.84
C THR A 759 11.95 42.03 89.89
N GLY A 760 12.59 40.87 90.05
CA GLY A 760 12.26 39.90 91.09
C GLY A 760 13.42 38.96 91.45
N SER A 761 14.06 39.24 92.59
CA SER A 761 14.88 38.34 93.44
C SER A 761 16.41 38.27 93.23
N ALA A 762 17.13 39.08 94.01
CA ALA A 762 17.91 38.66 95.20
C ALA A 762 18.25 39.94 96.00
N GLY A 763 18.04 40.06 97.31
CA GLY A 763 18.45 39.12 98.35
C GLY A 763 19.74 39.64 98.97
#